data_AF-A0AA51MW38-F1
#
_entry.id   AF-A0AA51MW38-F1
#
_cell.length_a   1.000
_cell.length_b   1.000
_cell.length_c   1.000
_cell.angle_alpha   90.00
_cell.angle_beta   90.00
_cell.angle_gamma   90.00
#
_symmetry.space_group_name_H-M   'P 1'
#
loop_
_entity.id
_entity.type
_entity.pdbx_description
1 polymer ?
#
loop_
_entity_poly.entity_id
_entity_poly.type
_entity_poly.pdbx_seq_one_letter_code
_entity_poly.pdbx_strand_id
1 'polypeptide(L)'
;MVKDEIIIKGAKENNLKNVSLKLPRDKFIVFTGLSGSGKSSLAFDTIYAEGQRRYVESLSSYARQFLGQMDKPDVEYIEGLSPSISIDQKTTSKNPRSTVGTVTEIYDYLRLLYARIGIPYCPSCGKEITSQTVEQMVDRIMELEERTRIQILAPVIRGKKGEHVKVLENIKKEGYVRVIIDDEMYDIGDEIKLEKNKKHTIEVVVDRIVIKEEIEGRLSDSLETALKLAEGIVMVDVIDKEKIMFSEKLACPDCGIAIEELSPRMFSFNSPFGMCSTCNGLGFYKEIDKGLVIPNLDLSIDEGAIAPFSSSNESTYYYQIFKTLAEDNGFSTDKPLKDAPKKLIDELLYGTDRVISFKFLSHFEDGGMRDYKGKFEGVIPNLERRYNSTSSDYMRDKIDEYMAENPCPKCHGNRLKKEVLSVKINGLNIAELTDLSVVKSIEFFHNLILTEKEQIIGEQVLKEIKERLNFLKNVGLDYLTLSRMAGTLSGGESQRIRLATQIGSSLVGVVYVLDEPSIGLHQRDNEKLLKTLRNLTDLGNTLIVVEHDEDTMYVADHIVDIGPGAGIHGGEIVGEGTIEEIKNNPNSVTGLYLSGKKKIEIPTERKKPNGNWIEIKGAKENNLKNINVKIPVGLFTCVTGVSGSGKSSLVNQILHKALAQKLNGSKVKPGKFKDIKGLEYLDKVIDIDQSPIGRTPRSNPATYTGVFDHIRDVFAMTNEAKMRGYQKGRFSFNVKGGRCEACSGDGILKVEMHFLPDVYVPCEVCKGKRYNRETLQVKYKGKTISDVLDMTVEEGVEFFKNIPKISRKLETLYDVGLGYIKIGQSSTELSGGEAQRVKLATELSKRSTGKTIYILDEPTTGLHVADIHKLIKVLNQLVEGGNTVVVIEHNLDVIKTADYVIDLGPEGGDKGGTVVTTGTPEEVAKVEKSYTGQFLKKVLE
;
A
#
# COMPACT_ATOMS: atom_id res chain seq x y z
N MET A 1 -12.68 39.02 -20.24
CA MET A 1 -11.21 38.90 -20.20
C MET A 1 -10.89 37.93 -19.07
N VAL A 2 -10.20 36.83 -19.36
CA VAL A 2 -9.69 35.95 -18.31
C VAL A 2 -8.69 36.81 -17.51
N LYS A 3 -8.89 36.95 -16.20
CA LYS A 3 -7.96 37.67 -15.34
C LYS A 3 -6.68 36.83 -15.24
N ASP A 4 -5.52 37.44 -15.42
CA ASP A 4 -4.20 36.79 -15.35
C ASP A 4 -3.75 36.45 -13.91
N GLU A 5 -4.62 36.66 -12.92
CA GLU A 5 -4.35 36.47 -11.49
C GLU A 5 -5.51 35.73 -10.81
N ILE A 6 -5.20 34.93 -9.78
CA ILE A 6 -6.14 34.39 -8.82
C ILE A 6 -6.16 35.35 -7.62
N ILE A 7 -7.32 35.94 -7.35
CA ILE A 7 -7.48 36.95 -6.29
C ILE A 7 -8.22 36.31 -5.13
N ILE A 8 -7.59 36.33 -3.95
CA ILE A 8 -8.16 35.83 -2.70
C ILE A 8 -8.33 37.02 -1.76
N LYS A 9 -9.53 37.20 -1.22
CA LYS A 9 -9.83 38.25 -0.24
C LYS A 9 -10.47 37.67 1.01
N GLY A 10 -9.88 38.04 2.14
CA GLY A 10 -10.40 37.76 3.47
C GLY A 10 -10.54 36.28 3.81
N ALA A 11 -9.52 35.47 3.51
CA ALA A 11 -9.45 34.09 3.95
C ALA A 11 -9.22 34.04 5.47
N LYS A 12 -10.12 33.36 6.19
CA LYS A 12 -10.13 33.24 7.66
C LYS A 12 -10.08 31.79 8.13
N GLU A 13 -9.86 30.87 7.19
CA GLU A 13 -9.99 29.47 7.51
C GLU A 13 -8.94 28.99 8.53
N ASN A 14 -9.37 28.21 9.51
CA ASN A 14 -8.57 27.80 10.67
C ASN A 14 -7.93 28.98 11.45
N ASN A 15 -6.64 29.23 11.23
CA ASN A 15 -5.85 30.26 11.91
C ASN A 15 -5.51 31.46 11.02
N LEU A 16 -6.02 31.50 9.78
CA LEU A 16 -5.76 32.61 8.85
C LEU A 16 -6.39 33.91 9.37
N LYS A 17 -5.61 35.00 9.34
CA LYS A 17 -6.02 36.31 9.88
C LYS A 17 -6.55 37.24 8.80
N ASN A 18 -7.67 36.86 8.19
CA ASN A 18 -8.34 37.66 7.15
C ASN A 18 -7.40 37.97 5.95
N VAL A 19 -6.69 36.96 5.49
CA VAL A 19 -5.61 37.07 4.51
C VAL A 19 -6.17 37.43 3.13
N SER A 20 -5.52 38.38 2.45
CA SER A 20 -5.81 38.74 1.06
C SER A 20 -4.53 38.73 0.26
N LEU A 21 -4.52 38.06 -0.90
CA LEU A 21 -3.34 37.90 -1.75
C LEU A 21 -3.74 37.77 -3.23
N LYS A 22 -2.77 38.01 -4.11
CA LYS A 22 -2.93 37.88 -5.56
C LYS A 22 -1.88 36.94 -6.12
N LEU A 23 -2.33 35.82 -6.65
CA LEU A 23 -1.45 34.79 -7.18
C LEU A 23 -1.39 34.88 -8.70
N PRO A 24 -0.19 34.88 -9.33
CA PRO A 24 -0.09 34.90 -10.78
C PRO A 24 -0.58 33.58 -11.37
N ARG A 25 -1.41 33.64 -12.42
CA ARG A 25 -1.85 32.43 -13.14
C ARG A 25 -0.74 31.89 -14.04
N ASP A 26 -0.84 30.60 -14.33
CA ASP A 26 0.05 29.86 -15.24
C ASP A 26 1.52 29.94 -14.81
N LYS A 27 1.71 30.00 -13.48
CA LYS A 27 3.00 30.05 -12.80
C LYS A 27 3.15 28.92 -11.80
N PHE A 28 4.42 28.63 -11.49
CA PHE A 28 4.81 27.74 -10.42
C PHE A 28 4.94 28.55 -9.12
N ILE A 29 3.94 28.42 -8.25
CA ILE A 29 3.86 29.12 -6.96
C ILE A 29 4.23 28.15 -5.83
N VAL A 30 5.07 28.61 -4.91
CA VAL A 30 5.43 27.86 -3.70
C VAL A 30 4.91 28.56 -2.45
N PHE A 31 4.20 27.82 -1.60
CA PHE A 31 3.81 28.26 -0.26
C PHE A 31 4.77 27.66 0.75
N THR A 32 5.36 28.51 1.59
CA THR A 32 6.33 28.10 2.59
C THR A 32 6.10 28.79 3.94
N GLY A 33 6.91 28.44 4.94
CA GLY A 33 6.77 28.91 6.32
C GLY A 33 6.69 27.77 7.34
N LEU A 34 6.60 28.10 8.63
CA LEU A 34 6.71 27.12 9.74
C LEU A 34 5.60 26.05 9.74
N SER A 35 5.86 24.91 10.37
CA SER A 35 4.84 23.87 10.59
C SER A 35 3.69 24.47 11.42
N GLY A 36 2.44 24.35 10.94
CA GLY A 36 1.28 24.99 11.58
C GLY A 36 1.08 26.49 11.28
N SER A 37 1.82 27.08 10.33
CA SER A 37 1.70 28.52 10.03
C SER A 37 0.43 28.93 9.27
N GLY A 38 -0.31 27.97 8.70
CA GLY A 38 -1.52 28.20 7.90
C GLY A 38 -1.38 27.88 6.40
N LYS A 39 -0.25 27.28 5.98
CA LYS A 39 -0.01 26.90 4.57
C LYS A 39 -1.11 26.01 3.99
N SER A 40 -1.40 24.89 4.67
CA SER A 40 -2.44 23.94 4.24
C SER A 40 -3.84 24.52 4.35
N SER A 41 -4.10 25.36 5.37
CA SER A 41 -5.36 26.10 5.51
C SER A 41 -5.65 26.96 4.28
N LEU A 42 -4.63 27.64 3.74
CA LEU A 42 -4.78 28.47 2.56
C LEU A 42 -4.79 27.65 1.27
N ALA A 43 -3.84 26.72 1.09
CA ALA A 43 -3.71 25.95 -0.14
C ALA A 43 -4.84 24.92 -0.33
N PHE A 44 -5.10 24.10 0.69
CA PHE A 44 -6.02 22.96 0.61
C PHE A 44 -7.43 23.32 1.08
N ASP A 45 -7.53 23.83 2.31
CA ASP A 45 -8.85 24.03 2.96
C ASP A 45 -9.58 25.27 2.39
N THR A 46 -8.85 26.20 1.75
CA THR A 46 -9.42 27.38 1.10
C THR A 46 -9.40 27.27 -0.43
N ILE A 47 -8.23 27.31 -1.06
CA ILE A 47 -8.11 27.41 -2.53
C ILE A 47 -8.60 26.13 -3.22
N TYR A 48 -8.05 24.97 -2.86
CA TYR A 48 -8.46 23.69 -3.47
C TYR A 48 -9.92 23.35 -3.15
N ALA A 49 -10.34 23.51 -1.89
CA ALA A 49 -11.71 23.22 -1.47
C ALA A 49 -12.72 24.04 -2.28
N GLU A 50 -12.48 25.34 -2.45
CA GLU A 50 -13.37 26.21 -3.21
C GLU A 50 -13.36 25.91 -4.71
N GLY A 51 -12.19 25.61 -5.29
CA GLY A 51 -12.07 25.27 -6.72
C GLY A 51 -12.75 23.93 -7.05
N GLN A 52 -12.60 22.93 -6.18
CA GLN A 52 -13.27 21.64 -6.31
C GLN A 52 -14.79 21.79 -6.13
N ARG A 53 -15.22 22.49 -5.08
CA ARG A 53 -16.65 22.71 -4.78
C ARG A 53 -17.36 23.39 -5.96
N ARG A 54 -16.82 24.50 -6.46
CA ARG A 54 -17.41 25.24 -7.61
C ARG A 54 -17.54 24.36 -8.85
N TYR A 55 -16.57 23.50 -9.12
CA TYR A 55 -16.63 22.56 -10.23
C TYR A 55 -17.70 21.47 -10.01
N VAL A 56 -17.72 20.81 -8.86
CA VAL A 56 -18.68 19.73 -8.58
C VAL A 56 -20.13 20.23 -8.49
N GLU A 57 -20.36 21.44 -7.98
CA GLU A 57 -21.68 22.10 -7.97
C GLU A 57 -22.25 22.38 -9.37
N SER A 58 -21.40 22.31 -10.40
CA SER A 58 -21.80 22.46 -11.80
C SER A 58 -22.21 21.13 -12.46
N LEU A 59 -21.87 19.97 -11.87
CA LEU A 59 -22.10 18.65 -12.48
C LEU A 59 -23.59 18.26 -12.51
N SER A 60 -24.34 18.55 -11.45
CA SER A 60 -25.79 18.28 -11.41
C SER A 60 -26.50 19.10 -10.32
N SER A 61 -27.82 19.26 -10.47
CA SER A 61 -28.67 19.86 -9.45
C SER A 61 -28.65 19.07 -8.13
N TYR A 62 -28.58 17.74 -8.21
CA TYR A 62 -28.45 16.85 -7.06
C TYR A 62 -27.13 17.10 -6.30
N ALA A 63 -26.00 17.11 -7.02
CA ALA A 63 -24.69 17.41 -6.43
C ALA A 63 -24.67 18.79 -5.76
N ARG A 64 -25.29 19.81 -6.38
CA ARG A 64 -25.41 21.15 -5.79
C ARG A 64 -26.23 21.17 -4.49
N GLN A 65 -27.35 20.46 -4.45
CA GLN A 65 -28.18 20.39 -3.23
C GLN A 65 -27.45 19.67 -2.10
N PHE A 66 -26.72 18.60 -2.44
CA PHE A 66 -25.95 17.82 -1.49
C PHE A 66 -24.74 18.59 -0.94
N LEU A 67 -23.95 19.23 -1.81
CA LEU A 67 -22.82 20.08 -1.41
C LEU A 67 -23.26 21.34 -0.65
N GLY A 68 -24.47 21.83 -0.89
CA GLY A 68 -25.03 22.96 -0.14
C GLY A 68 -25.23 22.68 1.36
N GLN A 69 -25.20 21.42 1.79
CA GLN A 69 -25.26 21.01 3.20
C GLN A 69 -23.87 21.00 3.88
N MET A 70 -22.79 21.17 3.12
CA MET A 70 -21.43 21.20 3.64
C MET A 70 -21.04 22.61 4.08
N ASP A 71 -20.15 22.67 5.07
CA ASP A 71 -19.51 23.93 5.45
C ASP A 71 -18.64 24.42 4.29
N LYS A 72 -18.89 25.67 3.87
CA LYS A 72 -18.08 26.34 2.84
C LYS A 72 -16.81 26.88 3.49
N PRO A 73 -15.68 26.94 2.77
CA PRO A 73 -14.47 27.59 3.27
C PRO A 73 -14.75 29.02 3.73
N ASP A 74 -14.22 29.42 4.87
CA ASP A 74 -14.35 30.79 5.41
C ASP A 74 -13.47 31.78 4.64
N VAL A 75 -14.02 32.29 3.54
CA VAL A 75 -13.39 33.29 2.69
C VAL A 75 -14.43 34.28 2.16
N GLU A 76 -14.11 35.58 2.21
CA GLU A 76 -15.04 36.62 1.74
C GLU A 76 -15.25 36.55 0.23
N TYR A 77 -14.16 36.38 -0.53
CA TYR A 77 -14.21 36.35 -1.98
C TYR A 77 -12.99 35.69 -2.62
N ILE A 78 -13.22 34.82 -3.61
CA ILE A 78 -12.17 34.28 -4.49
C ILE A 78 -12.59 34.41 -5.95
N GLU A 79 -11.71 34.98 -6.77
CA GLU A 79 -11.91 35.21 -8.21
C GLU A 79 -10.73 34.67 -9.02
N GLY A 80 -10.97 34.33 -10.29
CA GLY A 80 -9.93 33.83 -11.19
C GLY A 80 -9.57 32.36 -10.94
N LEU A 81 -10.26 31.68 -10.03
CA LEU A 81 -10.02 30.29 -9.67
C LEU A 81 -10.55 29.33 -10.75
N SER A 82 -9.67 28.51 -11.30
CA SER A 82 -10.00 27.38 -12.17
C SER A 82 -10.38 26.13 -11.36
N PRO A 83 -10.94 25.07 -12.00
CA PRO A 83 -11.08 23.77 -11.36
C PRO A 83 -9.74 23.33 -10.76
N SER A 84 -9.78 22.84 -9.52
CA SER A 84 -8.58 22.50 -8.75
C SER A 84 -8.47 21.00 -8.49
N ILE A 85 -7.25 20.49 -8.53
CA ILE A 85 -6.91 19.09 -8.25
C ILE A 85 -5.85 19.06 -7.15
N SER A 86 -6.11 18.31 -6.08
CA SER A 86 -5.14 18.06 -5.02
C SER A 86 -4.24 16.89 -5.37
N ILE A 87 -2.97 16.96 -5.00
CA ILE A 87 -2.02 15.85 -5.02
C ILE A 87 -1.38 15.76 -3.63
N ASP A 88 -2.05 15.03 -2.74
CA ASP A 88 -1.70 14.86 -1.33
C ASP A 88 -1.42 13.39 -0.97
N GLN A 89 -0.95 13.16 0.26
CA GLN A 89 -0.64 11.82 0.79
C GLN A 89 -1.83 11.11 1.46
N LYS A 90 -2.93 11.84 1.72
CA LYS A 90 -4.05 11.33 2.55
C LYS A 90 -4.81 10.17 1.88
N THR A 91 -4.70 10.02 0.56
CA THR A 91 -5.55 9.15 -0.27
C THR A 91 -4.86 7.85 -0.72
N THR A 92 -4.03 7.22 0.11
CA THR A 92 -3.50 5.88 -0.20
C THR A 92 -4.63 4.84 -0.17
N SER A 93 -5.00 4.29 -1.33
CA SER A 93 -5.98 3.19 -1.41
C SER A 93 -5.41 1.92 -0.76
N LYS A 94 -6.03 1.48 0.34
CA LYS A 94 -5.67 0.23 1.04
C LYS A 94 -6.44 -0.99 0.52
N ASN A 95 -7.12 -0.87 -0.61
CA ASN A 95 -7.86 -1.98 -1.18
C ASN A 95 -6.85 -3.05 -1.66
N PRO A 96 -6.93 -4.31 -1.17
CA PRO A 96 -6.00 -5.38 -1.56
C PRO A 96 -6.05 -5.71 -3.05
N ARG A 97 -7.14 -5.32 -3.74
CA ARG A 97 -7.30 -5.47 -5.19
C ARG A 97 -6.69 -4.32 -6.00
N SER A 98 -6.15 -3.28 -5.37
CA SER A 98 -5.51 -2.18 -6.09
C SER A 98 -4.01 -2.43 -6.23
N THR A 99 -3.47 -2.25 -7.44
CA THR A 99 -2.04 -2.31 -7.76
C THR A 99 -1.57 -1.01 -8.40
N VAL A 100 -0.26 -0.82 -8.53
CA VAL A 100 0.33 0.29 -9.29
C VAL A 100 -0.27 0.37 -10.69
N GLY A 101 -0.39 -0.77 -11.38
CA GLY A 101 -0.97 -0.85 -12.72
C GLY A 101 -2.44 -0.41 -12.78
N THR A 102 -3.25 -0.69 -11.76
CA THR A 102 -4.66 -0.23 -11.75
C THR A 102 -4.78 1.24 -11.39
N VAL A 103 -3.96 1.76 -10.46
CA VAL A 103 -4.00 3.19 -10.07
C VAL A 103 -3.51 4.11 -11.20
N THR A 104 -2.57 3.62 -12.02
CA THR A 104 -2.01 4.34 -13.17
C THR A 104 -2.81 4.14 -14.45
N GLU A 105 -3.84 3.28 -14.41
CA GLU A 105 -4.62 2.79 -15.55
C GLU A 105 -3.79 2.05 -16.62
N ILE A 106 -2.47 1.88 -16.43
CA ILE A 106 -1.62 1.13 -17.36
C ILE A 106 -2.14 -0.30 -17.53
N TYR A 107 -2.60 -0.92 -16.43
CA TYR A 107 -3.19 -2.25 -16.50
C TYR A 107 -4.44 -2.28 -17.39
N ASP A 108 -5.21 -1.21 -17.46
CA ASP A 108 -6.42 -1.15 -18.29
C ASP A 108 -6.07 -1.13 -19.78
N TYR A 109 -5.05 -0.36 -20.16
CA TYR A 109 -4.50 -0.40 -21.51
C TYR A 109 -3.84 -1.75 -21.82
N LEU A 110 -3.17 -2.39 -20.86
CA LEU A 110 -2.64 -3.75 -21.04
C LEU A 110 -3.76 -4.75 -21.31
N ARG A 111 -4.87 -4.69 -20.56
CA ARG A 111 -6.04 -5.56 -20.82
C ARG A 111 -6.59 -5.37 -22.23
N LEU A 112 -6.64 -4.12 -22.70
CA LEU A 112 -7.08 -3.81 -24.06
C LEU A 112 -6.09 -4.35 -25.10
N LEU A 113 -4.79 -4.17 -24.89
CA LEU A 113 -3.74 -4.66 -25.78
C LEU A 113 -3.78 -6.19 -25.89
N TYR A 114 -3.80 -6.90 -24.76
CA TYR A 114 -3.88 -8.37 -24.73
C TYR A 114 -5.17 -8.93 -25.33
N ALA A 115 -6.29 -8.20 -25.23
CA ALA A 115 -7.52 -8.61 -25.88
C ALA A 115 -7.51 -8.41 -27.41
N ARG A 116 -6.64 -7.54 -27.93
CA ARG A 116 -6.63 -7.17 -29.35
C ARG A 116 -5.54 -7.87 -30.16
N ILE A 117 -4.34 -8.00 -29.59
CA ILE A 117 -3.17 -8.60 -30.26
C ILE A 117 -2.58 -9.77 -29.47
N GLY A 118 -3.21 -10.18 -28.38
CA GLY A 118 -2.74 -11.32 -27.59
C GLY A 118 -3.01 -12.63 -28.30
N ILE A 119 -1.97 -13.47 -28.40
CA ILE A 119 -2.06 -14.79 -29.01
C ILE A 119 -2.41 -15.80 -27.92
N PRO A 120 -3.56 -16.49 -27.99
CA PRO A 120 -3.94 -17.48 -27.00
C PRO A 120 -3.22 -18.81 -27.25
N TYR A 121 -2.62 -19.37 -26.20
CA TYR A 121 -2.01 -20.70 -26.24
C TYR A 121 -2.83 -21.69 -25.42
N CYS A 122 -2.78 -22.97 -25.80
CA CYS A 122 -3.41 -24.04 -25.04
C CYS A 122 -2.70 -24.24 -23.68
N PRO A 123 -3.39 -24.12 -22.53
CA PRO A 123 -2.77 -24.31 -21.22
C PRO A 123 -2.26 -25.74 -20.93
N SER A 124 -2.59 -26.70 -21.80
CA SER A 124 -2.24 -28.12 -21.67
C SER A 124 -1.07 -28.50 -22.58
N CYS A 125 -1.19 -28.26 -23.89
CA CYS A 125 -0.16 -28.64 -24.87
C CYS A 125 0.74 -27.49 -25.34
N GLY A 126 0.42 -26.24 -25.00
CA GLY A 126 1.22 -25.06 -25.36
C GLY A 126 1.16 -24.66 -26.84
N LYS A 127 0.34 -25.32 -27.67
CA LYS A 127 0.12 -24.91 -29.07
C LYS A 127 -0.74 -23.65 -29.14
N GLU A 128 -0.50 -22.85 -30.17
CA GLU A 128 -1.30 -21.67 -30.50
C GLU A 128 -2.74 -22.06 -30.83
N ILE A 129 -3.70 -21.26 -30.35
CA ILE A 129 -5.12 -21.42 -30.62
C ILE A 129 -5.52 -20.34 -31.63
N THR A 130 -5.92 -20.74 -32.82
CA THR A 130 -6.40 -19.84 -33.87
C THR A 130 -7.86 -20.14 -34.21
N SER A 131 -8.69 -19.11 -34.34
CA SER A 131 -9.98 -19.21 -35.03
C SER A 131 -9.78 -18.82 -36.49
N GLN A 132 -10.41 -19.55 -37.41
CA GLN A 132 -10.35 -19.25 -38.84
C GLN A 132 -11.77 -19.17 -39.39
N THR A 133 -12.02 -18.22 -40.29
CA THR A 133 -13.27 -18.19 -41.06
C THR A 133 -13.22 -19.26 -42.15
N VAL A 134 -14.38 -19.67 -42.67
CA VAL A 134 -14.43 -20.64 -43.77
C VAL A 134 -13.63 -20.15 -44.97
N GLU A 135 -13.71 -18.86 -45.33
CA GLU A 135 -12.89 -18.26 -46.39
C GLU A 135 -11.39 -18.44 -46.13
N GLN A 136 -10.90 -18.17 -44.92
CA GLN A 136 -9.49 -18.36 -44.58
C GLN A 136 -9.05 -19.83 -44.63
N MET A 137 -9.95 -20.76 -44.25
CA MET A 137 -9.70 -22.19 -44.41
C MET A 137 -9.59 -22.56 -45.89
N VAL A 138 -10.48 -22.01 -46.74
CA VAL A 138 -10.46 -22.20 -48.19
C VAL A 138 -9.15 -21.68 -48.77
N ASP A 139 -8.79 -20.43 -48.49
CA ASP A 139 -7.55 -19.80 -48.99
C ASP A 139 -6.32 -20.65 -48.64
N ARG A 140 -6.24 -21.13 -47.40
CA ARG A 140 -5.11 -21.94 -46.92
C ARG A 140 -5.07 -23.34 -47.53
N ILE A 141 -6.21 -23.92 -47.89
CA ILE A 141 -6.27 -25.18 -48.62
C ILE A 141 -5.90 -24.97 -50.10
N MET A 142 -6.24 -23.82 -50.67
CA MET A 142 -5.87 -23.44 -52.04
C MET A 142 -4.38 -23.15 -52.22
N GLU A 143 -3.62 -22.93 -51.14
CA GLU A 143 -2.14 -22.87 -51.15
C GLU A 143 -1.48 -24.23 -51.45
N LEU A 144 -2.22 -25.34 -51.38
CA LEU A 144 -1.69 -26.68 -51.70
C LEU A 144 -1.43 -26.83 -53.21
N GLU A 145 -0.44 -27.65 -53.58
CA GLU A 145 -0.09 -27.90 -54.98
C GLU A 145 -1.30 -28.39 -55.80
N GLU A 146 -1.39 -27.91 -57.04
CA GLU A 146 -2.45 -28.32 -57.95
C GLU A 146 -2.45 -29.85 -58.13
N ARG A 147 -3.64 -30.45 -58.18
CA ARG A 147 -3.90 -31.90 -58.22
C ARG A 147 -3.65 -32.67 -56.92
N THR A 148 -3.38 -31.98 -55.81
CA THR A 148 -3.38 -32.61 -54.48
C THR A 148 -4.77 -33.18 -54.15
N ARG A 149 -4.83 -34.39 -53.61
CA ARG A 149 -6.08 -35.02 -53.17
C ARG A 149 -6.27 -34.81 -51.69
N ILE A 150 -7.44 -34.34 -51.30
CA ILE A 150 -7.80 -34.09 -49.89
C ILE A 150 -9.13 -34.73 -49.54
N GLN A 151 -9.31 -35.08 -48.27
CA GLN A 151 -10.60 -35.48 -47.70
C GLN A 151 -10.99 -34.49 -46.61
N ILE A 152 -12.23 -33.99 -46.68
CA ILE A 152 -12.79 -33.14 -45.63
C ILE A 152 -13.52 -34.02 -44.65
N LEU A 153 -13.06 -33.98 -43.40
CA LEU A 153 -13.47 -34.86 -42.32
C LEU A 153 -14.11 -34.04 -41.20
N ALA A 154 -15.26 -34.49 -40.70
CA ALA A 154 -15.91 -33.94 -39.53
C ALA A 154 -15.63 -34.83 -38.30
N PRO A 155 -14.77 -34.41 -37.35
CA PRO A 155 -14.38 -35.22 -36.20
C PRO A 155 -15.45 -35.18 -35.09
N VAL A 156 -16.52 -35.95 -35.27
CA VAL A 156 -17.69 -36.01 -34.35
C VAL A 156 -17.35 -36.61 -32.98
N ILE A 157 -16.40 -37.55 -32.91
CA ILE A 157 -15.92 -38.14 -31.65
C ILE A 157 -14.39 -38.13 -31.67
N ARG A 158 -13.76 -37.65 -30.59
CA ARG A 158 -12.30 -37.61 -30.44
C ARG A 158 -11.87 -38.27 -29.13
N GLY A 159 -11.25 -39.44 -29.20
CA GLY A 159 -10.68 -40.14 -28.04
C GLY A 159 -11.63 -40.40 -26.87
N LYS A 160 -12.94 -40.58 -27.12
CA LYS A 160 -13.95 -40.85 -26.09
C LYS A 160 -14.23 -42.34 -25.96
N LYS A 161 -14.37 -42.83 -24.71
CA LYS A 161 -14.78 -44.21 -24.45
C LYS A 161 -16.26 -44.42 -24.72
N GLY A 162 -16.62 -45.55 -25.33
CA GLY A 162 -18.01 -45.94 -25.55
C GLY A 162 -18.23 -46.59 -26.91
N GLU A 163 -19.37 -47.26 -27.06
CA GLU A 163 -19.75 -47.96 -28.29
C GLU A 163 -20.29 -46.99 -29.36
N HIS A 164 -20.63 -45.75 -28.99
CA HIS A 164 -21.09 -44.66 -29.86
C HIS A 164 -22.22 -45.01 -30.85
N VAL A 165 -23.02 -46.05 -30.58
CA VAL A 165 -24.09 -46.56 -31.45
C VAL A 165 -25.05 -45.46 -31.92
N LYS A 166 -25.51 -44.59 -31.01
CA LYS A 166 -26.42 -43.48 -31.34
C LYS A 166 -25.80 -42.47 -32.32
N VAL A 167 -24.48 -42.25 -32.24
CA VAL A 167 -23.77 -41.32 -33.12
C VAL A 167 -23.70 -41.92 -34.52
N LEU A 168 -23.33 -43.21 -34.63
CA LEU A 168 -23.29 -43.93 -35.91
C LEU A 168 -24.68 -44.04 -36.56
N GLU A 169 -25.74 -44.28 -35.77
CA GLU A 169 -27.12 -44.26 -36.27
C GLU A 169 -27.56 -42.88 -36.79
N ASN A 170 -27.16 -41.79 -36.12
CA ASN A 170 -27.48 -40.43 -36.55
C ASN A 170 -26.75 -40.08 -37.86
N ILE A 171 -25.46 -40.41 -37.97
CA ILE A 171 -24.67 -40.23 -39.20
C ILE A 171 -25.34 -40.98 -40.38
N LYS A 172 -25.81 -42.21 -40.12
CA LYS A 172 -26.53 -43.02 -41.12
C LYS A 172 -27.87 -42.41 -41.52
N LYS A 173 -28.63 -41.85 -40.57
CA LYS A 173 -29.91 -41.15 -40.84
C LYS A 173 -29.72 -39.87 -41.65
N GLU A 174 -28.61 -39.18 -41.44
CA GLU A 174 -28.26 -37.96 -42.18
C GLU A 174 -27.72 -38.25 -43.59
N GLY A 175 -27.48 -39.53 -43.93
CA GLY A 175 -27.20 -39.97 -45.30
C GLY A 175 -25.70 -40.01 -45.67
N TYR A 176 -24.80 -39.84 -44.70
CA TYR A 176 -23.36 -40.03 -44.94
C TYR A 176 -23.05 -41.50 -45.20
N VAL A 177 -22.12 -41.80 -46.11
CA VAL A 177 -21.80 -43.18 -46.50
C VAL A 177 -20.53 -43.71 -45.82
N ARG A 178 -19.57 -42.83 -45.51
CA ARG A 178 -18.24 -43.23 -45.07
C ARG A 178 -17.84 -42.54 -43.78
N VAL A 179 -17.19 -43.32 -42.91
CA VAL A 179 -16.62 -42.84 -41.66
C VAL A 179 -15.22 -43.44 -41.49
N ILE A 180 -14.32 -42.70 -40.87
CA ILE A 180 -13.02 -43.19 -40.43
C ILE A 180 -13.14 -43.39 -38.92
N ILE A 181 -12.85 -44.60 -38.46
CA ILE A 181 -12.86 -44.96 -37.04
C ILE A 181 -11.50 -45.52 -36.69
N ASP A 182 -10.82 -44.88 -35.73
CA ASP A 182 -9.47 -45.26 -35.29
C ASP A 182 -8.48 -45.43 -36.46
N ASP A 183 -8.49 -44.45 -37.38
CA ASP A 183 -7.69 -44.38 -38.61
C ASP A 183 -7.98 -45.45 -39.68
N GLU A 184 -9.04 -46.25 -39.52
CA GLU A 184 -9.53 -47.20 -40.52
C GLU A 184 -10.84 -46.71 -41.15
N MET A 185 -10.98 -46.85 -42.48
CA MET A 185 -12.18 -46.43 -43.21
C MET A 185 -13.24 -47.53 -43.21
N TYR A 186 -14.46 -47.17 -42.79
CA TYR A 186 -15.65 -48.02 -42.77
C TYR A 186 -16.78 -47.43 -43.62
N ASP A 187 -17.59 -48.31 -44.21
CA ASP A 187 -18.89 -47.93 -44.77
C ASP A 187 -19.95 -47.96 -43.65
N ILE A 188 -20.76 -46.92 -43.52
CA ILE A 188 -21.80 -46.86 -42.46
C ILE A 188 -22.90 -47.92 -42.68
N GLY A 189 -22.96 -48.50 -43.88
CA GLY A 189 -23.81 -49.64 -44.22
C GLY A 189 -23.46 -50.89 -43.41
N ASP A 190 -22.19 -51.05 -43.05
CA ASP A 190 -21.65 -52.23 -42.38
C ASP A 190 -22.00 -52.28 -40.88
N GLU A 191 -21.94 -53.48 -40.30
CA GLU A 191 -22.21 -53.69 -38.87
C GLU A 191 -20.99 -53.30 -38.03
N ILE A 192 -20.88 -52.01 -37.69
CA ILE A 192 -19.77 -51.47 -36.90
C ILE A 192 -20.03 -51.68 -35.39
N LYS A 193 -19.19 -52.48 -34.72
CA LYS A 193 -19.23 -52.70 -33.26
C LYS A 193 -17.96 -52.17 -32.61
N LEU A 194 -18.10 -51.10 -31.83
CA LEU A 194 -17.00 -50.49 -31.06
C LEU A 194 -16.98 -51.00 -29.62
N GLU A 195 -15.79 -51.11 -29.02
CA GLU A 195 -15.63 -51.61 -27.66
C GLU A 195 -15.92 -50.52 -26.62
N LYS A 196 -16.88 -50.76 -25.73
CA LYS A 196 -17.29 -49.79 -24.69
C LYS A 196 -16.15 -49.22 -23.84
N ASN A 197 -15.10 -50.01 -23.56
CA ASN A 197 -14.02 -49.64 -22.64
C ASN A 197 -12.78 -49.02 -23.31
N LYS A 198 -12.72 -49.03 -24.64
CA LYS A 198 -11.64 -48.40 -25.42
C LYS A 198 -12.03 -46.99 -25.83
N LYS A 199 -11.03 -46.12 -25.98
CA LYS A 199 -11.23 -44.78 -26.53
C LYS A 199 -11.27 -44.91 -28.04
N HIS A 200 -12.27 -44.31 -28.67
CA HIS A 200 -12.44 -44.30 -30.11
C HIS A 200 -12.40 -42.86 -30.63
N THR A 201 -11.95 -42.69 -31.88
CA THR A 201 -12.06 -41.47 -32.67
C THR A 201 -12.90 -41.78 -33.91
N ILE A 202 -13.93 -40.96 -34.17
CA ILE A 202 -14.85 -41.13 -35.31
C ILE A 202 -14.88 -39.84 -36.10
N GLU A 203 -14.52 -39.94 -37.38
CA GLU A 203 -14.41 -38.86 -38.35
C GLU A 203 -15.32 -39.16 -39.54
N VAL A 204 -16.32 -38.32 -39.80
CA VAL A 204 -17.22 -38.50 -40.95
C VAL A 204 -16.56 -37.93 -42.19
N VAL A 205 -16.52 -38.69 -43.29
CA VAL A 205 -16.00 -38.19 -44.57
C VAL A 205 -17.10 -37.39 -45.25
N VAL A 206 -16.94 -36.06 -45.28
CA VAL A 206 -17.93 -35.12 -45.82
C VAL A 206 -17.76 -34.96 -47.33
N ASP A 207 -16.53 -34.69 -47.80
CA ASP A 207 -16.23 -34.63 -49.24
C ASP A 207 -14.80 -35.09 -49.53
N ARG A 208 -14.55 -35.47 -50.79
CA ARG A 208 -13.22 -35.82 -51.32
C ARG A 208 -12.96 -34.97 -52.54
N ILE A 209 -11.97 -34.10 -52.44
CA ILE A 209 -11.74 -33.01 -53.39
C ILE A 209 -10.33 -33.15 -53.96
N VAL A 210 -10.18 -32.77 -55.22
CA VAL A 210 -8.87 -32.61 -55.87
C VAL A 210 -8.67 -31.12 -56.10
N ILE A 211 -7.57 -30.58 -55.59
CA ILE A 211 -7.22 -29.16 -55.75
C ILE A 211 -7.04 -28.85 -57.24
N LYS A 212 -7.76 -27.86 -57.74
CA LYS A 212 -7.68 -27.31 -59.11
C LYS A 212 -8.24 -25.88 -59.08
N GLU A 213 -8.01 -25.09 -60.12
CA GLU A 213 -8.64 -23.77 -60.24
C GLU A 213 -10.18 -23.89 -60.24
N GLU A 214 -10.87 -22.90 -59.64
CA GLU A 214 -12.34 -22.79 -59.52
C GLU A 214 -13.06 -23.79 -58.59
N ILE A 215 -12.39 -24.35 -57.56
CA ILE A 215 -13.06 -25.24 -56.58
C ILE A 215 -13.55 -24.54 -55.31
N GLU A 216 -13.30 -23.24 -55.14
CA GLU A 216 -13.48 -22.56 -53.86
C GLU A 216 -14.91 -22.69 -53.31
N GLY A 217 -15.92 -22.56 -54.18
CA GLY A 217 -17.33 -22.69 -53.79
C GLY A 217 -17.67 -24.06 -53.22
N ARG A 218 -17.21 -25.14 -53.87
CA ARG A 218 -17.44 -26.51 -53.37
C ARG A 218 -16.68 -26.79 -52.08
N LEU A 219 -15.47 -26.24 -51.96
CA LEU A 219 -14.66 -26.38 -50.77
C LEU A 219 -15.32 -25.68 -49.57
N SER A 220 -15.85 -24.46 -49.79
CA SER A 220 -16.60 -23.70 -48.79
C SER A 220 -17.83 -24.46 -48.29
N ASP A 221 -18.69 -24.96 -49.19
CA ASP A 221 -19.89 -25.72 -48.83
C ASP A 221 -19.55 -26.98 -48.00
N SER A 222 -18.46 -27.65 -48.36
CA SER A 222 -17.99 -28.87 -47.69
C SER A 222 -17.43 -28.57 -46.30
N LEU A 223 -16.66 -27.48 -46.16
CA LEU A 223 -16.15 -27.01 -44.87
C LEU A 223 -17.29 -26.57 -43.95
N GLU A 224 -18.28 -25.81 -44.43
CA GLU A 224 -19.46 -25.42 -43.65
C GLU A 224 -20.24 -26.64 -43.15
N THR A 225 -20.43 -27.63 -44.02
CA THR A 225 -21.11 -28.87 -43.66
C THR A 225 -20.34 -29.63 -42.58
N ALA A 226 -19.02 -29.75 -42.73
CA ALA A 226 -18.18 -30.44 -41.76
C ALA A 226 -18.12 -29.73 -40.40
N LEU A 227 -17.96 -28.40 -40.42
CA LEU A 227 -17.97 -27.55 -39.22
C LEU A 227 -19.30 -27.69 -38.48
N LYS A 228 -20.44 -27.65 -39.19
CA LYS A 228 -21.77 -27.81 -38.58
C LYS A 228 -21.95 -29.19 -37.94
N LEU A 229 -21.41 -30.23 -38.56
CA LEU A 229 -21.49 -31.61 -38.06
C LEU A 229 -20.64 -31.85 -36.80
N ALA A 230 -19.49 -31.20 -36.71
CA ALA A 230 -18.50 -31.38 -35.63
C ALA A 230 -18.35 -30.14 -34.72
N GLU A 231 -19.45 -29.38 -34.54
CA GLU A 231 -19.57 -28.23 -33.61
C GLU A 231 -18.51 -27.12 -33.77
N GLY A 232 -18.06 -26.88 -35.01
CA GLY A 232 -17.12 -25.82 -35.39
C GLY A 232 -15.68 -26.29 -35.57
N ILE A 233 -15.44 -27.59 -35.77
CA ILE A 233 -14.11 -28.16 -36.06
C ILE A 233 -14.18 -28.98 -37.34
N VAL A 234 -13.15 -28.90 -38.17
CA VAL A 234 -13.00 -29.71 -39.38
C VAL A 234 -11.56 -30.18 -39.52
N MET A 235 -11.35 -31.39 -40.04
CA MET A 235 -10.04 -31.89 -40.41
C MET A 235 -9.95 -32.08 -41.92
N VAL A 236 -8.82 -31.70 -42.50
CA VAL A 236 -8.50 -31.90 -43.89
C VAL A 236 -7.36 -32.91 -43.96
N ASP A 237 -7.70 -34.12 -44.38
CA ASP A 237 -6.74 -35.19 -44.59
C ASP A 237 -6.13 -35.04 -45.98
N VAL A 238 -4.87 -34.62 -46.02
CA VAL A 238 -4.11 -34.49 -47.27
C VAL A 238 -3.46 -35.84 -47.55
N ILE A 239 -3.85 -36.48 -48.65
CA ILE A 239 -3.35 -37.81 -49.00
C ILE A 239 -1.81 -37.76 -49.10
N ASP A 240 -1.14 -38.72 -48.43
CA ASP A 240 0.33 -38.83 -48.32
C ASP A 240 1.04 -37.71 -47.52
N LYS A 241 0.30 -36.87 -46.79
CA LYS A 241 0.81 -35.84 -45.86
C LYS A 241 0.10 -35.89 -44.50
N GLU A 242 0.42 -34.98 -43.58
CA GLU A 242 -0.26 -34.87 -42.28
C GLU A 242 -1.65 -34.22 -42.41
N LYS A 243 -2.59 -34.65 -41.55
CA LYS A 243 -3.92 -34.03 -41.42
C LYS A 243 -3.80 -32.59 -40.92
N ILE A 244 -4.51 -31.67 -41.55
CA ILE A 244 -4.62 -30.26 -41.14
C ILE A 244 -5.94 -30.07 -40.40
N MET A 245 -5.92 -29.54 -39.17
CA MET A 245 -7.15 -29.24 -38.44
C MET A 245 -7.47 -27.75 -38.50
N PHE A 246 -8.73 -27.43 -38.74
CA PHE A 246 -9.28 -26.08 -38.66
C PHE A 246 -10.39 -26.00 -37.61
N SER A 247 -10.55 -24.82 -37.03
CA SER A 247 -11.57 -24.54 -36.03
C SER A 247 -12.16 -23.14 -36.27
N GLU A 248 -13.48 -23.07 -36.29
CA GLU A 248 -14.24 -21.82 -36.35
C GLU A 248 -14.23 -21.09 -34.99
N LYS A 249 -14.04 -21.84 -33.89
CA LYS A 249 -13.92 -21.31 -32.53
C LYS A 249 -12.45 -21.23 -32.09
N LEU A 250 -12.13 -20.39 -31.11
CA LEU A 250 -10.83 -20.39 -30.42
C LEU A 250 -10.69 -21.67 -29.58
N ALA A 251 -10.45 -22.82 -30.22
CA ALA A 251 -10.30 -24.10 -29.56
C ALA A 251 -8.99 -24.79 -29.92
N CYS A 252 -8.37 -25.43 -28.92
CA CYS A 252 -7.17 -26.23 -29.14
C CYS A 252 -7.53 -27.49 -29.96
N PRO A 253 -6.84 -27.72 -31.10
CA PRO A 253 -7.02 -28.90 -31.93
C PRO A 253 -6.89 -30.23 -31.19
N ASP A 254 -5.82 -30.38 -30.39
CA ASP A 254 -5.50 -31.65 -29.73
C ASP A 254 -6.22 -31.88 -28.41
N CYS A 255 -6.36 -30.82 -27.60
CA CYS A 255 -6.85 -30.93 -26.23
C CYS A 255 -8.36 -30.65 -26.10
N GLY A 256 -8.99 -30.08 -27.13
CA GLY A 256 -10.41 -29.68 -27.10
C GLY A 256 -10.72 -28.54 -26.13
N ILE A 257 -9.70 -27.86 -25.60
CA ILE A 257 -9.87 -26.70 -24.72
C ILE A 257 -10.31 -25.52 -25.57
N ALA A 258 -11.54 -25.07 -25.39
CA ALA A 258 -12.05 -23.83 -25.99
C ALA A 258 -11.79 -22.65 -25.06
N ILE A 259 -11.34 -21.54 -25.64
CA ILE A 259 -11.19 -20.24 -25.00
C ILE A 259 -12.32 -19.36 -25.55
N GLU A 260 -12.97 -18.60 -24.66
CA GLU A 260 -13.97 -17.60 -25.05
C GLU A 260 -13.33 -16.48 -25.89
N GLU A 261 -14.14 -15.71 -26.60
CA GLU A 261 -13.65 -14.55 -27.35
C GLU A 261 -12.86 -13.60 -26.44
N LEU A 262 -11.63 -13.27 -26.87
CA LEU A 262 -10.73 -12.43 -26.07
C LEU A 262 -11.32 -11.04 -25.89
N SER A 263 -11.78 -10.77 -24.66
CA SER A 263 -12.30 -9.47 -24.26
C SER A 263 -11.46 -8.86 -23.14
N PRO A 264 -11.35 -7.52 -23.03
CA PRO A 264 -10.54 -6.89 -21.99
C PRO A 264 -10.94 -7.30 -20.56
N ARG A 265 -12.21 -7.66 -20.34
CA ARG A 265 -12.74 -8.09 -19.04
C ARG A 265 -12.15 -9.44 -18.59
N MET A 266 -11.75 -10.31 -19.51
CA MET A 266 -11.06 -11.58 -19.20
C MET A 266 -9.70 -11.35 -18.54
N PHE A 267 -9.03 -10.25 -18.85
CA PHE A 267 -7.75 -9.90 -18.25
C PHE A 267 -7.90 -9.14 -16.92
N SER A 268 -9.13 -8.98 -16.42
CA SER A 268 -9.40 -8.30 -15.15
C SER A 268 -9.47 -9.29 -13.99
N PHE A 269 -8.56 -9.17 -13.02
CA PHE A 269 -8.66 -9.90 -11.75
C PHE A 269 -9.78 -9.35 -10.83
N ASN A 270 -10.42 -8.24 -11.19
CA ASN A 270 -11.62 -7.71 -10.53
C ASN A 270 -12.93 -8.25 -11.12
N SER A 271 -12.85 -9.07 -12.18
CA SER A 271 -14.01 -9.61 -12.88
C SER A 271 -14.10 -11.14 -12.76
N PRO A 272 -15.29 -11.74 -12.57
CA PRO A 272 -15.46 -13.20 -12.51
C PRO A 272 -14.96 -13.93 -13.76
N PHE A 273 -14.95 -13.24 -14.90
CA PHE A 273 -14.44 -13.77 -16.17
C PHE A 273 -12.94 -14.07 -16.11
N GLY A 274 -12.15 -13.18 -15.50
CA GLY A 274 -10.69 -13.28 -15.45
C GLY A 274 -10.09 -13.78 -14.13
N MET A 275 -10.79 -13.56 -13.01
CA MET A 275 -10.20 -13.79 -11.68
C MET A 275 -9.98 -15.28 -11.38
N CYS A 276 -8.88 -15.57 -10.69
CA CYS A 276 -8.62 -16.90 -10.14
C CYS A 276 -9.75 -17.30 -9.18
N SER A 277 -10.34 -18.47 -9.41
CA SER A 277 -11.47 -19.00 -8.63
C SER A 277 -11.13 -19.31 -7.18
N THR A 278 -9.86 -19.53 -6.85
CA THR A 278 -9.43 -19.93 -5.49
C THR A 278 -9.26 -18.73 -4.58
N CYS A 279 -8.65 -17.65 -5.08
CA CYS A 279 -8.40 -16.44 -4.29
C CYS A 279 -9.34 -15.27 -4.65
N ASN A 280 -10.32 -15.48 -5.53
CA ASN A 280 -11.22 -14.44 -6.04
C ASN A 280 -10.49 -13.17 -6.49
N GLY A 281 -9.39 -13.35 -7.22
CA GLY A 281 -8.58 -12.25 -7.76
C GLY A 281 -7.65 -11.53 -6.76
N LEU A 282 -7.55 -11.98 -5.50
CA LEU A 282 -6.65 -11.37 -4.51
C LEU A 282 -5.16 -11.68 -4.78
N GLY A 283 -4.87 -12.89 -5.26
CA GLY A 283 -3.51 -13.39 -5.49
C GLY A 283 -2.89 -14.06 -4.28
N PHE A 284 -3.43 -13.85 -3.08
CA PHE A 284 -3.01 -14.50 -1.85
C PHE A 284 -4.20 -15.13 -1.13
N TYR A 285 -3.88 -16.02 -0.20
CA TYR A 285 -4.81 -16.57 0.78
C TYR A 285 -4.20 -16.41 2.16
N LYS A 286 -5.04 -16.21 3.18
CA LYS A 286 -4.60 -16.23 4.56
C LYS A 286 -4.61 -17.67 5.06
N GLU A 287 -3.51 -18.12 5.63
CA GLU A 287 -3.42 -19.38 6.37
C GLU A 287 -2.72 -19.15 7.70
N ILE A 288 -2.90 -20.07 8.65
CA ILE A 288 -2.23 -19.98 9.95
C ILE A 288 -0.72 -20.20 9.76
N ASP A 289 0.08 -19.23 10.20
CA ASP A 289 1.54 -19.31 10.07
C ASP A 289 2.15 -19.89 11.34
N LYS A 290 2.91 -20.98 11.18
CA LYS A 290 3.60 -21.66 12.29
C LYS A 290 4.52 -20.73 13.10
N GLY A 291 5.15 -19.76 12.45
CA GLY A 291 6.03 -18.78 13.08
C GLY A 291 5.30 -17.66 13.80
N LEU A 292 3.99 -17.49 13.56
CA LEU A 292 3.13 -16.63 14.38
C LEU A 292 2.53 -17.38 15.57
N VAL A 293 2.30 -18.70 15.42
CA VAL A 293 1.86 -19.57 16.51
C VAL A 293 2.96 -19.79 17.54
N ILE A 294 4.21 -20.01 17.11
CA ILE A 294 5.39 -20.13 17.96
C ILE A 294 6.41 -19.06 17.53
N PRO A 295 6.25 -17.80 17.99
CA PRO A 295 7.08 -16.67 17.56
C PRO A 295 8.50 -16.71 18.10
N ASN A 296 8.70 -17.31 19.29
CA ASN A 296 10.01 -17.38 19.92
C ASN A 296 10.28 -18.78 20.47
N LEU A 297 11.17 -19.52 19.79
CA LEU A 297 11.60 -20.85 20.22
C LEU A 297 12.52 -20.81 21.47
N ASP A 298 13.04 -19.64 21.85
CA ASP A 298 13.82 -19.50 23.09
C ASP A 298 12.93 -19.54 24.35
N LEU A 299 11.60 -19.41 24.21
CA LEU A 299 10.66 -19.51 25.31
C LEU A 299 10.25 -20.97 25.56
N SER A 300 9.96 -21.27 26.81
CA SER A 300 9.35 -22.52 27.26
C SER A 300 7.82 -22.53 27.11
N ILE A 301 7.19 -23.68 27.31
CA ILE A 301 5.71 -23.77 27.29
C ILE A 301 5.13 -22.95 28.44
N ASP A 302 5.78 -22.97 29.59
CA ASP A 302 5.38 -22.26 30.81
C ASP A 302 5.51 -20.74 30.68
N GLU A 303 6.47 -20.27 29.88
CA GLU A 303 6.62 -18.86 29.51
C GLU A 303 5.69 -18.42 28.37
N GLY A 304 4.83 -19.30 27.88
CA GLY A 304 3.83 -18.98 26.87
C GLY A 304 4.35 -18.99 25.43
N ALA A 305 5.30 -19.88 25.10
CA ALA A 305 5.84 -20.01 23.73
C ALA A 305 4.78 -20.28 22.64
N ILE A 306 3.63 -20.86 23.00
CA ILE A 306 2.47 -21.07 22.10
C ILE A 306 1.55 -19.85 22.19
N ALA A 307 1.77 -18.86 21.31
CA ALA A 307 1.18 -17.52 21.43
C ALA A 307 -0.36 -17.48 21.50
N PRO A 308 -1.14 -18.27 20.71
CA PRO A 308 -2.60 -18.31 20.80
C PRO A 308 -3.14 -18.73 22.17
N PHE A 309 -2.32 -19.44 22.94
CA PHE A 309 -2.67 -20.03 24.24
C PHE A 309 -1.74 -19.56 25.36
N SER A 310 -1.03 -18.44 25.16
CA SER A 310 -0.05 -17.89 26.12
C SER A 310 -0.65 -17.52 27.49
N SER A 311 -1.95 -17.23 27.57
CA SER A 311 -2.66 -16.95 28.83
C SER A 311 -3.23 -18.21 29.51
N SER A 312 -2.85 -19.40 29.07
CA SER A 312 -3.36 -20.66 29.61
C SER A 312 -2.62 -21.00 30.90
N ASN A 313 -3.33 -20.99 32.02
CA ASN A 313 -2.76 -21.36 33.32
C ASN A 313 -2.63 -22.89 33.46
N GLU A 314 -1.85 -23.35 34.45
CA GLU A 314 -1.61 -24.77 34.68
C GLU A 314 -2.88 -25.61 34.79
N SER A 315 -3.97 -25.08 35.34
CA SER A 315 -5.24 -25.79 35.52
C SER A 315 -6.15 -25.83 34.28
N THR A 316 -5.76 -25.14 33.20
CA THR A 316 -6.59 -24.96 32.01
C THR A 316 -6.46 -26.12 31.02
N TYR A 317 -7.51 -26.31 30.21
CA TYR A 317 -7.62 -27.37 29.22
C TYR A 317 -6.43 -27.45 28.26
N TYR A 318 -6.04 -26.32 27.63
CA TYR A 318 -4.98 -26.31 26.63
C TYR A 318 -3.58 -26.52 27.24
N TYR A 319 -3.32 -25.94 28.41
CA TYR A 319 -2.03 -26.16 29.10
C TYR A 319 -1.83 -27.64 29.43
N GLN A 320 -2.86 -28.32 29.97
CA GLN A 320 -2.78 -29.74 30.32
C GLN A 320 -2.56 -30.64 29.10
N ILE A 321 -3.10 -30.27 27.93
CA ILE A 321 -2.77 -30.93 26.65
C ILE A 321 -1.27 -30.80 26.39
N PHE A 322 -0.73 -29.59 26.39
CA PHE A 322 0.66 -29.33 26.04
C PHE A 322 1.63 -30.01 27.01
N LYS A 323 1.30 -30.01 28.31
CA LYS A 323 2.06 -30.73 29.34
C LYS A 323 2.09 -32.23 29.07
N THR A 324 0.93 -32.85 28.83
CA THR A 324 0.83 -34.28 28.51
C THR A 324 1.67 -34.63 27.28
N LEU A 325 1.58 -33.80 26.23
CA LEU A 325 2.38 -33.99 25.02
C LEU A 325 3.89 -33.86 25.26
N ALA A 326 4.30 -32.91 26.11
CA ALA A 326 5.70 -32.71 26.47
C ALA A 326 6.26 -33.91 27.26
N GLU A 327 5.54 -34.38 28.28
CA GLU A 327 5.91 -35.54 29.10
C GLU A 327 6.07 -36.82 28.24
N ASP A 328 5.11 -37.07 27.33
CA ASP A 328 5.15 -38.21 26.40
C ASP A 328 6.38 -38.20 25.47
N ASN A 329 6.91 -37.01 25.17
CA ASN A 329 8.10 -36.83 24.33
C ASN A 329 9.39 -36.68 25.16
N GLY A 330 9.33 -36.89 26.48
CA GLY A 330 10.47 -36.76 27.39
C GLY A 330 11.01 -35.33 27.50
N PHE A 331 10.15 -34.33 27.26
CA PHE A 331 10.49 -32.91 27.31
C PHE A 331 9.85 -32.24 28.53
N SER A 332 10.56 -31.29 29.13
CA SER A 332 10.08 -30.56 30.31
C SER A 332 9.47 -29.23 29.87
N THR A 333 8.33 -28.84 30.46
CA THR A 333 7.57 -27.63 30.04
C THR A 333 8.29 -26.31 30.33
N ASP A 334 9.29 -26.35 31.21
CA ASP A 334 10.14 -25.22 31.63
C ASP A 334 11.38 -25.01 30.74
N LYS A 335 11.64 -25.93 29.80
CA LYS A 335 12.78 -25.82 28.87
C LYS A 335 12.38 -25.06 27.59
N PRO A 336 13.32 -24.31 26.99
CA PRO A 336 13.11 -23.64 25.70
C PRO A 336 12.70 -24.60 24.58
N LEU A 337 11.68 -24.24 23.79
CA LEU A 337 11.18 -25.08 22.68
C LEU A 337 12.20 -25.33 21.57
N LYS A 338 13.27 -24.54 21.44
CA LYS A 338 14.37 -24.81 20.50
C LYS A 338 15.09 -26.13 20.76
N ASP A 339 15.09 -26.57 22.03
CA ASP A 339 15.73 -27.81 22.46
C ASP A 339 14.74 -28.99 22.45
N ALA A 340 13.47 -28.73 22.09
CA ALA A 340 12.43 -29.75 22.03
C ALA A 340 12.65 -30.71 20.84
N PRO A 341 12.31 -32.00 20.99
CA PRO A 341 12.28 -32.93 19.87
C PRO A 341 11.35 -32.41 18.77
N LYS A 342 11.77 -32.51 17.50
CA LYS A 342 10.94 -32.07 16.35
C LYS A 342 9.54 -32.70 16.36
N LYS A 343 9.45 -33.95 16.81
CA LYS A 343 8.18 -34.68 16.98
C LYS A 343 7.20 -33.95 17.92
N LEU A 344 7.69 -33.39 19.03
CA LEU A 344 6.84 -32.62 19.95
C LEU A 344 6.29 -31.36 19.27
N ILE A 345 7.14 -30.64 18.53
CA ILE A 345 6.72 -29.43 17.80
C ILE A 345 5.65 -29.77 16.76
N ASP A 346 5.84 -30.86 16.01
CA ASP A 346 4.87 -31.30 15.00
C ASP A 346 3.54 -31.72 15.65
N GLU A 347 3.57 -32.42 16.80
CA GLU A 347 2.38 -32.82 17.55
C GLU A 347 1.63 -31.61 18.16
N LEU A 348 2.35 -30.58 18.62
CA LEU A 348 1.75 -29.34 19.09
C LEU A 348 1.05 -28.58 17.95
N LEU A 349 1.70 -28.47 16.79
CA LEU A 349 1.18 -27.69 15.67
C LEU A 349 0.06 -28.40 14.90
N TYR A 350 0.25 -29.67 14.55
CA TYR A 350 -0.62 -30.41 13.63
C TYR A 350 -1.42 -31.52 14.32
N GLY A 351 -1.20 -31.73 15.62
CA GLY A 351 -1.95 -32.69 16.41
C GLY A 351 -1.34 -34.08 16.41
N THR A 352 -2.05 -35.01 17.04
CA THR A 352 -1.62 -36.39 17.18
C THR A 352 -2.81 -37.32 17.10
N ASP A 353 -2.61 -38.46 16.44
CA ASP A 353 -3.60 -39.52 16.35
C ASP A 353 -3.73 -40.37 17.62
N ARG A 354 -2.85 -40.15 18.60
CA ARG A 354 -2.89 -40.86 19.88
C ARG A 354 -3.97 -40.28 20.78
N VAL A 355 -4.57 -41.15 21.61
CA VAL A 355 -5.54 -40.74 22.62
C VAL A 355 -4.77 -40.24 23.84
N ILE A 356 -4.91 -38.95 24.15
CA ILE A 356 -4.38 -38.35 25.37
C ILE A 356 -5.48 -38.31 26.44
N SER A 357 -5.07 -38.46 27.70
CA SER A 357 -5.97 -38.38 28.85
C SER A 357 -5.36 -37.59 29.99
N PHE A 358 -6.08 -36.58 30.48
CA PHE A 358 -5.64 -35.71 31.57
C PHE A 358 -6.86 -35.14 32.31
N LYS A 359 -6.62 -34.59 33.50
CA LYS A 359 -7.62 -33.86 34.29
C LYS A 359 -7.41 -32.35 34.14
N PHE A 360 -8.50 -31.61 33.99
CA PHE A 360 -8.45 -30.14 33.91
C PHE A 360 -9.62 -29.51 34.67
N LEU A 361 -9.48 -28.24 35.05
CA LEU A 361 -10.52 -27.47 35.73
C LEU A 361 -11.45 -26.81 34.70
N SER A 362 -12.73 -27.18 34.72
CA SER A 362 -13.74 -26.58 33.82
C SER A 362 -14.23 -25.24 34.37
N HIS A 363 -14.30 -24.21 33.50
CA HIS A 363 -14.88 -22.90 33.83
C HIS A 363 -16.42 -22.84 33.73
N PHE A 364 -17.08 -23.89 33.19
CA PHE A 364 -18.53 -23.97 33.12
C PHE A 364 -19.14 -24.45 34.45
N GLU A 365 -20.35 -23.97 34.75
CA GLU A 365 -21.19 -23.91 35.99
C GLU A 365 -20.85 -24.73 37.26
N ASP A 366 -20.07 -25.81 37.20
CA ASP A 366 -19.76 -26.66 38.36
C ASP A 366 -18.32 -26.53 38.90
N GLY A 367 -17.42 -25.78 38.25
CA GLY A 367 -16.05 -25.49 38.75
C GLY A 367 -15.16 -26.70 39.08
N GLY A 368 -15.62 -27.92 38.78
CA GLY A 368 -14.98 -29.18 39.18
C GLY A 368 -13.90 -29.65 38.20
N MET A 369 -13.06 -30.58 38.68
CA MET A 369 -12.13 -31.32 37.83
C MET A 369 -12.92 -32.23 36.86
N ARG A 370 -12.60 -32.15 35.56
CA ARG A 370 -13.12 -33.06 34.54
C ARG A 370 -11.99 -33.88 33.92
N ASP A 371 -12.29 -35.14 33.63
CA ASP A 371 -11.43 -36.01 32.84
C ASP A 371 -11.65 -35.73 31.34
N TYR A 372 -10.57 -35.48 30.61
CA TYR A 372 -10.56 -35.46 29.16
C TYR A 372 -9.97 -36.78 28.64
N LYS A 373 -10.57 -37.33 27.59
CA LYS A 373 -10.03 -38.44 26.82
C LYS A 373 -10.35 -38.24 25.34
N GLY A 374 -9.33 -38.02 24.52
CA GLY A 374 -9.53 -37.71 23.11
C GLY A 374 -8.23 -37.57 22.34
N LYS A 375 -8.34 -37.35 21.03
CA LYS A 375 -7.22 -36.99 20.18
C LYS A 375 -7.05 -35.47 20.16
N PHE A 376 -5.81 -35.00 20.13
CA PHE A 376 -5.53 -33.58 19.94
C PHE A 376 -5.38 -33.29 18.45
N GLU A 377 -6.22 -32.38 17.93
CA GLU A 377 -6.23 -32.02 16.51
C GLU A 377 -5.08 -31.09 16.09
N GLY A 378 -4.32 -30.53 17.03
CA GLY A 378 -3.27 -29.55 16.75
C GLY A 378 -3.73 -28.10 16.87
N VAL A 379 -2.80 -27.21 17.15
CA VAL A 379 -3.08 -25.76 17.24
C VAL A 379 -3.49 -25.18 15.89
N ILE A 380 -2.81 -25.54 14.81
CA ILE A 380 -3.09 -25.01 13.46
C ILE A 380 -4.49 -25.44 12.98
N PRO A 381 -4.83 -26.75 12.93
CA PRO A 381 -6.16 -27.18 12.51
C PRO A 381 -7.29 -26.63 13.40
N ASN A 382 -7.04 -26.48 14.71
CA ASN A 382 -8.00 -25.85 15.63
C ASN A 382 -8.33 -24.41 15.22
N LEU A 383 -7.30 -23.60 14.96
CA LEU A 383 -7.46 -22.19 14.58
C LEU A 383 -8.12 -22.06 13.20
N GLU A 384 -7.71 -22.85 12.22
CA GLU A 384 -8.33 -22.85 10.88
C GLU A 384 -9.81 -23.23 10.92
N ARG A 385 -10.16 -24.30 11.64
CA ARG A 385 -11.57 -24.70 11.80
C ARG A 385 -12.37 -23.58 12.48
N ARG A 386 -11.85 -22.99 13.55
CA ARG A 386 -12.55 -21.91 14.29
C ARG A 386 -12.73 -20.68 13.42
N TYR A 387 -11.73 -20.30 12.63
CA TYR A 387 -11.81 -19.20 11.68
C TYR A 387 -12.95 -19.37 10.67
N ASN A 388 -13.00 -20.56 10.04
CA ASN A 388 -13.99 -20.88 9.01
C ASN A 388 -15.40 -21.09 9.55
N SER A 389 -15.54 -21.61 10.78
CA SER A 389 -16.84 -21.96 11.37
C SER A 389 -17.48 -20.83 12.19
N THR A 390 -16.69 -19.88 12.71
CA THR A 390 -17.21 -18.82 13.57
C THR A 390 -17.85 -17.70 12.75
N SER A 391 -19.03 -17.24 13.20
CA SER A 391 -19.75 -16.08 12.66
C SER A 391 -19.42 -14.76 13.36
N SER A 392 -18.61 -14.80 14.43
CA SER A 392 -18.19 -13.62 15.19
C SER A 392 -16.94 -12.98 14.58
N ASP A 393 -17.06 -11.72 14.16
CA ASP A 393 -15.94 -10.95 13.62
C ASP A 393 -14.81 -10.77 14.64
N TYR A 394 -15.12 -10.54 15.92
CA TYR A 394 -14.12 -10.44 16.99
C TYR A 394 -13.21 -11.68 17.07
N MET A 395 -13.80 -12.87 16.95
CA MET A 395 -13.04 -14.11 16.99
C MET A 395 -12.22 -14.32 15.72
N ARG A 396 -12.74 -13.91 14.55
CA ARG A 396 -11.98 -13.93 13.30
C ARG A 396 -10.78 -13.00 13.38
N ASP A 397 -10.97 -11.76 13.84
CA ASP A 397 -9.91 -10.78 14.03
C ASP A 397 -8.83 -11.30 14.99
N LYS A 398 -9.24 -11.98 16.07
CA LYS A 398 -8.31 -12.62 17.02
C LYS A 398 -7.47 -13.73 16.41
N ILE A 399 -8.05 -14.52 15.50
CA ILE A 399 -7.34 -15.62 14.82
C ILE A 399 -6.49 -15.06 13.66
N ASP A 400 -6.97 -14.01 12.99
CA ASP A 400 -6.25 -13.28 11.93
C ASP A 400 -4.87 -12.79 12.42
N GLU A 401 -4.70 -12.49 13.72
CA GLU A 401 -3.39 -12.17 14.33
C GLU A 401 -2.32 -13.26 14.13
N TYR A 402 -2.72 -14.51 13.89
CA TYR A 402 -1.83 -15.66 13.69
C TYR A 402 -1.82 -16.18 12.25
N MET A 403 -2.47 -15.46 11.33
CA MET A 403 -2.49 -15.80 9.92
C MET A 403 -1.46 -14.97 9.14
N ALA A 404 -0.84 -15.59 8.15
CA ALA A 404 -0.01 -14.90 7.17
C ALA A 404 -0.63 -14.99 5.77
N GLU A 405 -0.37 -13.97 4.97
CA GLU A 405 -0.73 -13.96 3.56
C GLU A 405 0.30 -14.78 2.78
N ASN A 406 -0.17 -15.83 2.11
CA ASN A 406 0.67 -16.67 1.26
C ASN A 406 0.19 -16.60 -0.19
N PRO A 407 1.11 -16.69 -1.19
CA PRO A 407 0.73 -16.68 -2.60
C PRO A 407 -0.25 -17.82 -2.89
N CYS A 408 -1.36 -17.51 -3.58
CA CYS A 408 -2.40 -18.47 -3.91
C CYS A 408 -1.81 -19.72 -4.60
N PRO A 409 -2.12 -20.95 -4.16
CA PRO A 409 -1.52 -22.16 -4.72
C PRO A 409 -1.92 -22.41 -6.17
N LYS A 410 -3.06 -21.86 -6.64
CA LYS A 410 -3.59 -22.08 -7.99
C LYS A 410 -3.06 -21.08 -9.01
N CYS A 411 -2.98 -19.79 -8.66
CA CYS A 411 -2.48 -18.75 -9.57
C CYS A 411 -1.08 -18.26 -9.22
N HIS A 412 -0.46 -18.78 -8.15
CA HIS A 412 0.88 -18.44 -7.68
C HIS A 412 1.11 -16.94 -7.46
N GLY A 413 0.05 -16.19 -7.11
CA GLY A 413 0.13 -14.73 -6.98
C GLY A 413 -0.45 -13.95 -8.16
N ASN A 414 -0.60 -14.57 -9.34
CA ASN A 414 -0.94 -13.88 -10.60
C ASN A 414 -2.40 -13.42 -10.72
N ARG A 415 -3.25 -13.73 -9.73
CA ARG A 415 -4.65 -13.27 -9.59
C ARG A 415 -5.63 -13.73 -10.69
N LEU A 416 -5.15 -14.25 -11.81
CA LEU A 416 -5.94 -14.61 -12.98
C LEU A 416 -6.13 -16.12 -13.14
N LYS A 417 -7.08 -16.51 -14.00
CA LYS A 417 -7.30 -17.90 -14.43
C LYS A 417 -6.17 -18.38 -15.36
N LYS A 418 -5.97 -19.71 -15.42
CA LYS A 418 -4.89 -20.33 -16.20
C LYS A 418 -5.09 -20.10 -17.71
N GLU A 419 -6.33 -20.09 -18.17
CA GLU A 419 -6.74 -19.85 -19.56
C GLU A 419 -6.46 -18.41 -20.00
N VAL A 420 -6.48 -17.45 -19.07
CA VAL A 420 -6.15 -16.04 -19.35
C VAL A 420 -4.63 -15.85 -19.39
N LEU A 421 -3.92 -16.50 -18.46
CA LEU A 421 -2.45 -16.48 -18.40
C LEU A 421 -1.78 -17.22 -19.57
N SER A 422 -2.55 -17.98 -20.36
CA SER A 422 -2.02 -18.61 -21.57
C SER A 422 -2.05 -17.69 -22.78
N VAL A 423 -2.66 -16.49 -22.70
CA VAL A 423 -2.58 -15.47 -23.74
C VAL A 423 -1.29 -14.68 -23.58
N LYS A 424 -0.51 -14.58 -24.66
CA LYS A 424 0.84 -13.98 -24.64
C LYS A 424 1.05 -12.94 -25.73
N ILE A 425 1.88 -11.96 -25.43
CA ILE A 425 2.47 -11.01 -26.40
C ILE A 425 3.99 -11.16 -26.30
N ASN A 426 4.64 -11.46 -27.43
CA ASN A 426 6.09 -11.66 -27.52
C ASN A 426 6.64 -12.60 -26.42
N GLY A 427 5.91 -13.71 -26.16
CA GLY A 427 6.30 -14.74 -25.20
C GLY A 427 5.88 -14.52 -23.74
N LEU A 428 5.45 -13.32 -23.35
CA LEU A 428 5.02 -13.00 -21.99
C LEU A 428 3.50 -12.93 -21.86
N ASN A 429 2.96 -13.44 -20.76
CA ASN A 429 1.57 -13.21 -20.38
C ASN A 429 1.40 -11.88 -19.62
N ILE A 430 0.16 -11.45 -19.42
CA ILE A 430 -0.13 -10.15 -18.79
C ILE A 430 0.42 -10.04 -17.36
N ALA A 431 0.39 -11.12 -16.57
CA ALA A 431 0.88 -11.11 -15.20
C ALA A 431 2.42 -11.01 -15.18
N GLU A 432 3.10 -11.80 -16.00
CA GLU A 432 4.56 -11.75 -16.17
C GLU A 432 5.03 -10.36 -16.61
N LEU A 433 4.33 -9.73 -17.55
CA LEU A 433 4.64 -8.38 -17.98
C LEU A 433 4.43 -7.35 -16.85
N THR A 434 3.40 -7.52 -16.02
CA THR A 434 3.16 -6.62 -14.88
C THR A 434 4.12 -6.81 -13.70
N ASP A 435 4.78 -7.97 -13.61
CA ASP A 435 5.82 -8.27 -12.63
C ASP A 435 7.19 -7.72 -13.04
N LEU A 436 7.36 -7.26 -14.29
CA LEU A 436 8.51 -6.48 -14.68
C LEU A 436 8.52 -5.13 -13.93
N SER A 437 9.72 -4.63 -13.64
CA SER A 437 9.86 -3.23 -13.21
C SER A 437 9.51 -2.29 -14.37
N VAL A 438 9.10 -1.06 -14.07
CA VAL A 438 8.76 -0.05 -15.08
C VAL A 438 9.89 0.12 -16.11
N VAL A 439 11.17 0.12 -15.69
CA VAL A 439 12.30 0.13 -16.64
C VAL A 439 12.27 -1.05 -17.61
N LYS A 440 12.10 -2.27 -17.08
CA LYS A 440 12.05 -3.49 -17.90
C LYS A 440 10.82 -3.53 -18.80
N SER A 441 9.68 -3.00 -18.36
CA SER A 441 8.48 -2.85 -19.18
C SER A 441 8.70 -1.87 -20.34
N ILE A 442 9.40 -0.74 -20.11
CA ILE A 442 9.77 0.19 -21.19
C ILE A 442 10.67 -0.51 -22.22
N GLU A 443 11.68 -1.25 -21.76
CA GLU A 443 12.57 -2.03 -22.63
C GLU A 443 11.78 -3.09 -23.43
N PHE A 444 10.82 -3.77 -22.81
CA PHE A 444 9.94 -4.73 -23.48
C PHE A 444 9.14 -4.06 -24.62
N PHE A 445 8.51 -2.91 -24.38
CA PHE A 445 7.72 -2.21 -25.40
C PHE A 445 8.56 -1.52 -26.48
N HIS A 446 9.83 -1.22 -26.22
CA HIS A 446 10.76 -0.74 -27.25
C HIS A 446 11.20 -1.86 -28.19
N ASN A 447 11.39 -3.08 -27.67
CA ASN A 447 11.83 -4.24 -28.44
C ASN A 447 10.66 -5.09 -28.96
N LEU A 448 9.43 -4.60 -28.86
CA LEU A 448 8.24 -5.32 -29.27
C LEU A 448 8.15 -5.37 -30.81
N ILE A 449 8.24 -6.58 -31.36
CA ILE A 449 8.08 -6.83 -32.79
C ILE A 449 6.61 -7.15 -33.04
N LEU A 450 5.97 -6.38 -33.92
CA LEU A 450 4.56 -6.53 -34.29
C LEU A 450 4.46 -6.70 -35.80
N THR A 451 3.47 -7.47 -36.24
CA THR A 451 3.02 -7.48 -37.64
C THR A 451 2.36 -6.15 -38.00
N GLU A 452 2.25 -5.84 -39.30
CA GLU A 452 1.58 -4.60 -39.76
C GLU A 452 0.14 -4.50 -39.22
N LYS A 453 -0.60 -5.62 -39.19
CA LYS A 453 -1.97 -5.66 -38.66
C LYS A 453 -2.01 -5.35 -37.17
N GLU A 454 -1.14 -5.98 -36.37
CA GLU A 454 -1.06 -5.73 -34.92
C GLU A 454 -0.63 -4.31 -34.61
N GLN A 455 0.29 -3.75 -35.41
CA GLN A 455 0.73 -2.37 -35.26
C GLN A 455 -0.43 -1.40 -35.49
N ILE A 456 -1.21 -1.57 -36.57
CA ILE A 456 -2.38 -0.72 -36.86
C ILE A 456 -3.42 -0.78 -35.72
N ILE A 457 -3.70 -1.98 -35.19
CA ILE A 457 -4.70 -2.17 -34.12
C ILE A 457 -4.18 -1.63 -32.78
N GLY A 458 -2.88 -1.81 -32.50
CA GLY A 458 -2.26 -1.53 -31.21
C GLY A 458 -1.64 -0.15 -31.06
N GLU A 459 -1.41 0.61 -32.14
CA GLU A 459 -0.59 1.83 -32.14
C GLU A 459 -1.01 2.84 -31.06
N GLN A 460 -2.29 3.20 -31.00
CA GLN A 460 -2.80 4.16 -30.01
C GLN A 460 -2.64 3.64 -28.57
N VAL A 461 -2.93 2.35 -28.35
CA VAL A 461 -2.84 1.71 -27.03
C VAL A 461 -1.37 1.65 -26.58
N LEU A 462 -0.46 1.31 -27.48
CA LEU A 462 0.98 1.24 -27.21
C LEU A 462 1.57 2.62 -26.92
N LYS A 463 1.10 3.66 -27.62
CA LYS A 463 1.50 5.04 -27.34
C LYS A 463 1.16 5.43 -25.90
N GLU A 464 -0.09 5.20 -25.49
CA GLU A 464 -0.56 5.49 -24.12
C GLU A 464 0.22 4.71 -23.05
N ILE A 465 0.49 3.42 -23.29
CA ILE A 465 1.29 2.61 -22.35
C ILE A 465 2.71 3.16 -22.21
N LYS A 466 3.38 3.46 -23.34
CA LYS A 466 4.75 3.98 -23.36
C LYS A 466 4.84 5.34 -22.67
N GLU A 467 3.89 6.23 -22.91
CA GLU A 467 3.84 7.56 -22.28
C GLU A 467 3.66 7.44 -20.76
N ARG A 468 2.68 6.65 -20.30
CA ARG A 468 2.44 6.44 -18.86
C ARG A 468 3.61 5.78 -18.12
N LEU A 469 4.26 4.79 -18.73
CA LEU A 469 5.49 4.20 -18.18
C LEU A 469 6.63 5.24 -18.09
N ASN A 470 6.78 6.09 -19.10
CA ASN A 470 7.77 7.17 -19.06
C ASN A 470 7.44 8.22 -18.00
N PHE A 471 6.16 8.54 -17.77
CA PHE A 471 5.79 9.44 -16.67
C PHE A 471 6.17 8.86 -15.30
N LEU A 472 5.91 7.56 -15.06
CA LEU A 472 6.38 6.87 -13.85
C LEU A 472 7.91 6.93 -13.70
N LYS A 473 8.65 6.78 -14.80
CA LYS A 473 10.11 6.91 -14.80
C LYS A 473 10.57 8.32 -14.49
N ASN A 474 9.91 9.35 -15.03
CA ASN A 474 10.26 10.75 -14.82
C ASN A 474 10.07 11.18 -13.37
N VAL A 475 9.06 10.64 -12.68
CA VAL A 475 8.86 10.86 -11.23
C VAL A 475 9.68 9.91 -10.34
N GLY A 476 10.65 9.17 -10.90
CA GLY A 476 11.56 8.33 -10.11
C GLY A 476 10.94 7.05 -9.53
N LEU A 477 9.91 6.51 -10.17
CA LEU A 477 9.23 5.26 -9.77
C LEU A 477 9.55 4.09 -10.70
N ASP A 478 10.67 4.18 -11.42
CA ASP A 478 11.10 3.24 -12.46
C ASP A 478 11.45 1.84 -11.89
N TYR A 479 11.74 1.78 -10.59
CA TYR A 479 12.04 0.54 -9.87
C TYR A 479 10.80 -0.28 -9.48
N LEU A 480 9.60 0.29 -9.54
CA LEU A 480 8.36 -0.39 -9.15
C LEU A 480 7.91 -1.39 -10.20
N THR A 481 7.21 -2.44 -9.77
CA THR A 481 6.44 -3.31 -10.67
C THR A 481 5.00 -2.82 -10.77
N LEU A 482 4.34 -3.08 -11.90
CA LEU A 482 2.92 -2.75 -12.08
C LEU A 482 2.01 -3.64 -11.21
N SER A 483 2.48 -4.83 -10.82
CA SER A 483 1.79 -5.77 -9.95
C SER A 483 1.87 -5.39 -8.45
N ARG A 484 2.78 -4.48 -8.05
CA ARG A 484 2.93 -4.08 -6.65
C ARG A 484 1.61 -3.56 -6.08
N MET A 485 1.23 -4.05 -4.90
CA MET A 485 0.00 -3.66 -4.22
C MET A 485 0.03 -2.19 -3.82
N ALA A 486 -1.03 -1.44 -4.15
CA ALA A 486 -1.11 0.00 -3.86
C ALA A 486 -1.03 0.29 -2.35
N GLY A 487 -1.58 -0.60 -1.51
CA GLY A 487 -1.53 -0.47 -0.05
C GLY A 487 -0.13 -0.66 0.56
N THR A 488 0.87 -1.08 -0.22
CA THR A 488 2.28 -1.24 0.23
C THR A 488 3.18 -0.09 -0.17
N LEU A 489 2.63 0.91 -0.86
CA LEU A 489 3.37 2.09 -1.28
C LEU A 489 3.57 3.04 -0.08
N SER A 490 4.71 3.74 -0.05
CA SER A 490 4.88 4.88 0.86
C SER A 490 3.98 6.06 0.46
N GLY A 491 3.80 7.02 1.37
CA GLY A 491 3.06 8.26 1.09
C GLY A 491 3.61 8.99 -0.16
N GLY A 492 4.93 9.18 -0.21
CA GLY A 492 5.61 9.80 -1.36
C GLY A 492 5.52 8.97 -2.65
N GLU A 493 5.60 7.63 -2.58
CA GLU A 493 5.39 6.76 -3.76
C GLU A 493 3.97 6.92 -4.32
N SER A 494 2.95 6.87 -3.45
CA SER A 494 1.55 7.04 -3.85
C SER A 494 1.28 8.42 -4.44
N GLN A 495 1.86 9.47 -3.84
CA GLN A 495 1.74 10.84 -4.33
C GLN A 495 2.35 11.00 -5.72
N ARG A 496 3.56 10.46 -5.94
CA ARG A 496 4.24 10.52 -7.25
C ARG A 496 3.53 9.71 -8.32
N ILE A 497 2.91 8.58 -7.97
CA ILE A 497 2.01 7.86 -8.90
C ILE A 497 0.86 8.76 -9.31
N ARG A 498 0.21 9.43 -8.36
CA ARG A 498 -0.90 10.34 -8.65
C ARG A 498 -0.45 11.50 -9.53
N LEU A 499 0.72 12.08 -9.27
CA LEU A 499 1.34 13.10 -10.12
C LEU A 499 1.55 12.59 -11.56
N ALA A 500 2.14 11.39 -11.73
CA ALA A 500 2.33 10.76 -13.03
C ALA A 500 0.99 10.56 -13.78
N THR A 501 -0.05 10.10 -13.10
CA THR A 501 -1.40 9.96 -13.68
C THR A 501 -1.97 11.31 -14.10
N GLN A 502 -1.77 12.37 -13.31
CA GLN A 502 -2.25 13.71 -13.66
C GLN A 502 -1.53 14.29 -14.88
N ILE A 503 -0.22 14.08 -15.01
CA ILE A 503 0.53 14.49 -16.21
C ILE A 503 0.01 13.76 -17.44
N GLY A 504 -0.30 12.46 -17.32
CA GLY A 504 -0.88 11.68 -18.41
C GLY A 504 -2.26 12.19 -18.89
N SER A 505 -3.03 12.84 -18.02
CA SER A 505 -4.33 13.40 -18.39
C SER A 505 -4.27 14.62 -19.33
N SER A 506 -3.08 15.25 -19.46
CA SER A 506 -2.84 16.40 -20.36
C SER A 506 -3.85 17.55 -20.22
N LEU A 507 -4.36 17.77 -19.00
CA LEU A 507 -5.29 18.87 -18.72
C LEU A 507 -4.59 20.22 -18.79
N VAL A 508 -5.33 21.25 -19.19
CA VAL A 508 -4.88 22.65 -19.32
C VAL A 508 -5.84 23.56 -18.57
N GLY A 509 -5.32 24.64 -17.98
CA GLY A 509 -6.12 25.62 -17.23
C GLY A 509 -6.59 25.12 -15.87
N VAL A 510 -5.94 24.10 -15.30
CA VAL A 510 -6.23 23.54 -13.97
C VAL A 510 -5.33 24.18 -12.91
N VAL A 511 -5.83 24.32 -11.68
CA VAL A 511 -5.00 24.64 -10.50
C VAL A 511 -4.61 23.37 -9.78
N TYR A 512 -3.35 22.98 -9.88
CA TYR A 512 -2.84 21.84 -9.13
C TYR A 512 -2.31 22.31 -7.77
N VAL A 513 -2.82 21.71 -6.70
CA VAL A 513 -2.38 22.00 -5.32
C VAL A 513 -1.64 20.77 -4.79
N LEU A 514 -0.34 20.90 -4.57
CA LEU A 514 0.56 19.79 -4.18
C LEU A 514 1.07 19.97 -2.75
N ASP A 515 1.11 18.87 -2.01
CA ASP A 515 1.53 18.83 -0.59
C ASP A 515 2.92 18.19 -0.47
N GLU A 516 4.00 18.97 -0.50
CA GLU A 516 5.38 18.50 -0.32
C GLU A 516 5.77 17.31 -1.23
N PRO A 517 5.76 17.48 -2.57
CA PRO A 517 6.03 16.38 -3.51
C PRO A 517 7.47 15.83 -3.42
N SER A 518 8.38 16.52 -2.74
CA SER A 518 9.76 16.06 -2.49
C SER A 518 9.87 14.97 -1.41
N ILE A 519 8.80 14.67 -0.66
CA ILE A 519 8.82 13.69 0.44
C ILE A 519 9.30 12.30 -0.02
N GLY A 520 10.18 11.69 0.76
CA GLY A 520 10.74 10.35 0.51
C GLY A 520 11.48 10.24 -0.83
N LEU A 521 11.95 11.37 -1.35
CA LEU A 521 12.75 11.48 -2.56
C LEU A 521 14.19 11.82 -2.17
N HIS A 522 15.15 11.16 -2.83
CA HIS A 522 16.55 11.50 -2.67
C HIS A 522 16.89 12.76 -3.47
N GLN A 523 17.83 13.60 -2.99
CA GLN A 523 18.19 14.88 -3.64
C GLN A 523 18.48 14.73 -5.14
N ARG A 524 19.16 13.64 -5.53
CA ARG A 524 19.41 13.26 -6.92
C ARG A 524 18.16 13.26 -7.80
N ASP A 525 17.05 12.73 -7.31
CA ASP A 525 15.82 12.58 -8.09
C ASP A 525 14.92 13.82 -8.01
N ASN A 526 15.22 14.77 -7.11
CA ASN A 526 14.48 16.02 -6.95
C ASN A 526 14.49 16.88 -8.22
N GLU A 527 15.62 16.95 -8.91
CA GLU A 527 15.74 17.67 -10.18
C GLU A 527 14.76 17.15 -11.25
N LYS A 528 14.54 15.83 -11.30
CA LYS A 528 13.58 15.21 -12.24
C LYS A 528 12.14 15.58 -11.89
N LEU A 529 11.82 15.60 -10.59
CA LEU A 529 10.52 16.04 -10.10
C LEU A 529 10.27 17.51 -10.49
N LEU A 530 11.23 18.40 -10.21
CA LEU A 530 11.12 19.82 -10.53
C LEU A 530 10.92 20.07 -12.02
N LYS A 531 11.67 19.36 -12.87
CA LYS A 531 11.46 19.41 -14.33
C LYS A 531 10.04 18.99 -14.72
N THR A 532 9.51 17.97 -14.05
CA THR A 532 8.17 17.45 -14.28
C THR A 532 7.08 18.45 -13.86
N LEU A 533 7.25 19.09 -12.70
CA LEU A 533 6.37 20.16 -12.23
C LEU A 533 6.40 21.37 -13.18
N ARG A 534 7.60 21.75 -13.64
CA ARG A 534 7.77 22.83 -14.62
C ARG A 534 7.04 22.54 -15.93
N ASN A 535 7.17 21.33 -16.48
CA ASN A 535 6.41 20.92 -17.67
C ASN A 535 4.90 21.04 -17.46
N LEU A 536 4.41 20.72 -16.25
CA LEU A 536 2.99 20.80 -15.93
C LEU A 536 2.50 22.26 -15.96
N THR A 537 3.30 23.20 -15.44
CA THR A 537 3.07 24.64 -15.55
C THR A 537 3.11 25.12 -17.00
N ASP A 538 4.14 24.70 -17.76
CA ASP A 538 4.37 25.12 -19.15
C ASP A 538 3.26 24.67 -20.11
N LEU A 539 2.49 23.63 -19.77
CA LEU A 539 1.27 23.22 -20.48
C LEU A 539 0.12 24.25 -20.36
N GLY A 540 0.24 25.26 -19.49
CA GLY A 540 -0.79 26.26 -19.22
C GLY A 540 -1.61 25.93 -17.98
N ASN A 541 -0.99 25.37 -16.95
CA ASN A 541 -1.61 25.14 -15.65
C ASN A 541 -0.95 26.02 -14.58
N THR A 542 -1.67 26.23 -13.48
CA THR A 542 -1.11 26.91 -12.30
C THR A 542 -0.80 25.88 -11.23
N LEU A 543 0.41 25.92 -10.66
CA LEU A 543 0.81 25.05 -9.57
C LEU A 543 0.91 25.85 -8.29
N ILE A 544 0.31 25.35 -7.21
CA ILE A 544 0.48 25.84 -5.85
C ILE A 544 1.06 24.68 -5.04
N VAL A 545 2.35 24.77 -4.73
CA VAL A 545 3.09 23.72 -4.04
C VAL A 545 3.40 24.16 -2.62
N VAL A 546 2.92 23.43 -1.63
CA VAL A 546 3.36 23.61 -0.24
C VAL A 546 4.70 22.91 -0.09
N GLU A 547 5.78 23.64 0.18
CA GLU A 547 7.13 23.06 0.25
C GLU A 547 8.07 23.75 1.25
N HIS A 548 9.08 22.97 1.64
CA HIS A 548 10.19 23.34 2.52
C HIS A 548 11.56 23.06 1.90
N ASP A 549 11.62 22.35 0.78
CA ASP A 549 12.85 22.10 0.03
C ASP A 549 13.39 23.36 -0.64
N GLU A 550 14.70 23.59 -0.49
CA GLU A 550 15.38 24.77 -1.02
C GLU A 550 15.35 24.79 -2.56
N ASP A 551 15.71 23.69 -3.22
CA ASP A 551 15.78 23.60 -4.69
C ASP A 551 14.42 23.93 -5.33
N THR A 552 13.33 23.47 -4.70
CA THR A 552 11.96 23.79 -5.14
C THR A 552 11.65 25.28 -5.06
N MET A 553 12.05 25.94 -3.96
CA MET A 553 11.88 27.38 -3.81
C MET A 553 12.71 28.17 -4.83
N TYR A 554 13.92 27.72 -5.14
CA TYR A 554 14.78 28.36 -6.15
C TYR A 554 14.21 28.28 -7.57
N VAL A 555 13.48 27.21 -7.89
CA VAL A 555 12.85 27.02 -9.20
C VAL A 555 11.49 27.73 -9.28
N ALA A 556 10.88 28.13 -8.17
CA ALA A 556 9.56 28.77 -8.15
C ALA A 556 9.55 30.12 -8.88
N ASP A 557 8.43 30.42 -9.55
CA ASP A 557 8.21 31.74 -10.17
C ASP A 557 7.74 32.77 -9.13
N HIS A 558 7.01 32.32 -8.10
CA HIS A 558 6.45 33.15 -7.04
C HIS A 558 6.43 32.37 -5.72
N ILE A 559 6.79 33.02 -4.63
CA ILE A 559 6.84 32.43 -3.29
C ILE A 559 5.94 33.23 -2.37
N VAL A 560 5.17 32.52 -1.55
CA VAL A 560 4.37 33.09 -0.46
C VAL A 560 4.86 32.47 0.85
N ASP A 561 5.48 33.30 1.68
CA ASP A 561 5.91 32.92 3.04
C ASP A 561 4.79 33.23 4.04
N ILE A 562 4.27 32.19 4.67
CA ILE A 562 3.07 32.25 5.51
C ILE A 562 3.45 32.07 6.97
N GLY A 563 3.04 33.04 7.78
CA GLY A 563 3.06 33.09 9.23
C GLY A 563 4.46 33.27 9.82
N PRO A 564 4.68 34.29 10.68
CA PRO A 564 5.96 34.42 11.41
C PRO A 564 6.13 33.34 12.50
N GLY A 565 5.02 32.69 12.87
CA GLY A 565 4.91 31.63 13.87
C GLY A 565 3.92 30.54 13.45
N ALA A 566 3.64 29.61 14.37
CA ALA A 566 2.65 28.56 14.19
C ALA A 566 1.35 28.87 14.97
N GLY A 567 0.22 28.28 14.55
CA GLY A 567 -1.06 28.43 15.25
C GLY A 567 -1.55 29.87 15.27
N ILE A 568 -1.92 30.38 16.45
CA ILE A 568 -2.40 31.75 16.64
C ILE A 568 -1.36 32.82 16.30
N HIS A 569 -0.07 32.46 16.35
CA HIS A 569 1.05 33.32 15.98
C HIS A 569 1.35 33.30 14.47
N GLY A 570 0.69 32.42 13.72
CA GLY A 570 0.78 32.32 12.26
C GLY A 570 -0.36 33.04 11.54
N GLY A 571 -0.74 32.53 10.38
CA GLY A 571 -1.95 32.95 9.65
C GLY A 571 -1.87 34.29 8.95
N GLU A 572 -0.67 34.86 8.82
CA GLU A 572 -0.39 36.14 8.15
C GLU A 572 0.54 35.91 6.95
N ILE A 573 0.53 36.80 5.96
CA ILE A 573 1.51 36.74 4.86
C ILE A 573 2.73 37.55 5.28
N VAL A 574 3.88 36.89 5.43
CA VAL A 574 5.14 37.49 5.89
C VAL A 574 5.92 38.07 4.71
N GLY A 575 5.89 37.38 3.58
CA GLY A 575 6.55 37.79 2.36
C GLY A 575 5.84 37.20 1.14
N GLU A 576 5.85 37.94 0.05
CA GLU A 576 5.28 37.54 -1.22
C GLU A 576 6.19 38.09 -2.34
N GLY A 577 6.59 37.24 -3.28
CA GLY A 577 7.40 37.65 -4.42
C GLY A 577 8.41 36.59 -4.87
N THR A 578 9.52 37.05 -5.44
CA THR A 578 10.63 36.22 -5.91
C THR A 578 11.51 35.71 -4.77
N ILE A 579 12.32 34.68 -5.05
CA ILE A 579 13.27 34.12 -4.07
C ILE A 579 14.21 35.17 -3.46
N GLU A 580 14.67 36.14 -4.24
CA GLU A 580 15.57 37.20 -3.78
C GLU A 580 14.84 38.21 -2.87
N GLU A 581 13.56 38.48 -3.11
CA GLU A 581 12.75 39.31 -2.22
C GLU A 581 12.51 38.61 -0.87
N ILE A 582 12.27 37.29 -0.88
CA ILE A 582 12.12 36.50 0.36
C ILE A 582 13.42 36.47 1.18
N LYS A 583 14.59 36.24 0.54
CA LYS A 583 15.90 36.25 1.23
C LYS A 583 16.22 37.60 1.88
N ASN A 584 15.83 38.69 1.22
CA ASN A 584 16.09 40.04 1.72
C ASN A 584 15.10 40.47 2.81
N ASN A 585 13.99 39.76 2.98
CA ASN A 585 13.00 40.05 4.01
C ASN A 585 13.49 39.59 5.41
N PRO A 586 13.78 40.52 6.35
CA PRO A 586 14.27 40.16 7.68
C PRO A 586 13.21 39.49 8.57
N ASN A 587 11.92 39.65 8.25
CA ASN A 587 10.82 39.05 9.00
C ASN A 587 10.53 37.61 8.57
N SER A 588 11.02 37.20 7.38
CA SER A 588 10.85 35.85 6.86
C SER A 588 11.81 34.89 7.54
N VAL A 589 11.30 33.95 8.36
CA VAL A 589 12.13 32.89 8.93
C VAL A 589 12.75 32.06 7.82
N THR A 590 11.98 31.76 6.78
CA THR A 590 12.42 31.08 5.56
C THR A 590 13.57 31.84 4.90
N GLY A 591 13.42 33.16 4.67
CA GLY A 591 14.45 34.03 4.12
C GLY A 591 15.75 34.07 4.94
N LEU A 592 15.66 33.99 6.27
CA LEU A 592 16.84 33.91 7.14
C LEU A 592 17.65 32.62 6.94
N TYR A 593 16.99 31.48 6.67
CA TYR A 593 17.68 30.22 6.36
C TYR A 593 18.22 30.23 4.92
N LEU A 594 17.40 30.64 3.95
CA LEU A 594 17.80 30.72 2.53
C LEU A 594 18.96 31.69 2.26
N SER A 595 19.08 32.75 3.06
CA SER A 595 20.21 33.69 2.98
C SER A 595 21.45 33.23 3.76
N GLY A 596 21.36 32.14 4.52
CA GLY A 596 22.42 31.63 5.38
C GLY A 596 22.63 32.41 6.69
N LYS A 597 21.80 33.42 6.98
CA LYS A 597 21.85 34.18 8.26
C LYS A 597 21.53 33.29 9.46
N LYS A 598 20.68 32.27 9.26
CA LYS A 598 20.47 31.15 10.17
C LYS A 598 20.81 29.87 9.43
N LYS A 599 21.40 28.90 10.12
CA LYS A 599 21.69 27.57 9.58
C LYS A 599 21.69 26.53 10.69
N ILE A 600 21.50 25.27 10.31
CA ILE A 600 21.76 24.13 11.18
C ILE A 600 23.26 23.85 11.12
N GLU A 601 23.94 24.10 12.23
CA GLU A 601 25.39 23.95 12.35
C GLU A 601 25.80 22.47 12.30
N ILE A 602 26.98 22.22 11.73
CA ILE A 602 27.60 20.90 11.76
C ILE A 602 28.22 20.69 13.16
N PRO A 603 28.03 19.53 13.82
CA PRO A 603 28.65 19.25 15.10
C PRO A 603 30.18 19.34 15.00
N THR A 604 30.82 20.07 15.93
CA THR A 604 32.28 20.24 15.94
C THR A 604 33.01 18.93 16.24
N GLU A 605 32.41 18.08 17.08
CA GLU A 605 32.88 16.73 17.36
C GLU A 605 31.70 15.76 17.28
N ARG A 606 31.93 14.58 16.68
CA ARG A 606 30.94 13.49 16.62
C ARG A 606 31.26 12.42 17.66
N LYS A 607 30.22 11.81 18.22
CA LYS A 607 30.40 10.72 19.18
C LYS A 607 30.94 9.48 18.46
N LYS A 608 32.01 8.88 18.99
CA LYS A 608 32.61 7.67 18.42
C LYS A 608 31.88 6.41 18.88
N PRO A 609 31.81 5.35 18.05
CA PRO A 609 31.27 4.06 18.48
C PRO A 609 32.02 3.52 19.70
N ASN A 610 31.26 3.07 20.71
CA ASN A 610 31.79 2.55 21.99
C ASN A 610 32.19 1.07 21.94
N GLY A 611 32.10 0.42 20.77
CA GLY A 611 32.36 -1.01 20.59
C GLY A 611 31.13 -1.91 20.67
N ASN A 612 29.98 -1.40 21.12
CA ASN A 612 28.72 -2.13 21.16
C ASN A 612 27.95 -1.93 19.84
N TRP A 613 27.55 -3.04 19.21
CA TRP A 613 26.91 -3.03 17.90
C TRP A 613 25.70 -3.97 17.88
N ILE A 614 24.65 -3.54 17.18
CA ILE A 614 23.57 -4.41 16.72
C ILE A 614 23.97 -4.90 15.32
N GLU A 615 24.17 -6.21 15.16
CA GLU A 615 24.60 -6.80 13.89
C GLU A 615 23.45 -7.55 13.21
N ILE A 616 22.95 -7.05 12.09
CA ILE A 616 22.01 -7.75 11.23
C ILE A 616 22.79 -8.60 10.24
N LYS A 617 22.54 -9.92 10.20
CA LYS A 617 23.23 -10.85 9.29
C LYS A 617 22.30 -11.41 8.23
N GLY A 618 22.77 -11.40 6.98
CA GLY A 618 22.13 -12.01 5.82
C GLY A 618 20.71 -11.52 5.55
N ALA A 619 20.49 -10.20 5.60
CA ALA A 619 19.20 -9.59 5.28
C ALA A 619 18.86 -9.80 3.80
N LYS A 620 17.69 -10.38 3.52
CA LYS A 620 17.22 -10.82 2.19
C LYS A 620 15.75 -10.44 1.90
N GLU A 621 15.15 -9.56 2.69
CA GLU A 621 13.78 -9.12 2.45
C GLU A 621 13.70 -8.22 1.21
N ASN A 622 12.68 -8.43 0.37
CA ASN A 622 12.47 -7.71 -0.90
C ASN A 622 13.72 -7.72 -1.79
N ASN A 623 14.30 -6.54 -2.06
CA ASN A 623 15.46 -6.38 -2.94
C ASN A 623 16.82 -6.49 -2.21
N LEU A 624 16.86 -6.72 -0.89
CA LEU A 624 18.11 -6.81 -0.13
C LEU A 624 18.94 -8.03 -0.54
N LYS A 625 20.23 -7.82 -0.84
CA LYS A 625 21.12 -8.83 -1.43
C LYS A 625 21.96 -9.58 -0.40
N ASN A 626 21.31 -10.20 0.60
CA ASN A 626 21.99 -10.97 1.66
C ASN A 626 23.03 -10.13 2.43
N ILE A 627 22.70 -8.89 2.75
CA ILE A 627 23.64 -7.93 3.33
C ILE A 627 23.84 -8.18 4.83
N ASN A 628 25.03 -7.79 5.32
CA ASN A 628 25.32 -7.72 6.75
C ASN A 628 25.51 -6.25 7.12
N VAL A 629 24.84 -5.78 8.17
CA VAL A 629 24.86 -4.37 8.58
C VAL A 629 25.12 -4.30 10.08
N LYS A 630 25.95 -3.34 10.51
CA LYS A 630 26.20 -3.06 11.93
C LYS A 630 25.69 -1.66 12.27
N ILE A 631 24.95 -1.55 13.37
CA ILE A 631 24.40 -0.29 13.89
C ILE A 631 25.03 -0.04 15.27
N PRO A 632 25.70 1.10 15.48
CA PRO A 632 26.35 1.40 16.76
C PRO A 632 25.31 1.72 17.85
N VAL A 633 25.53 1.21 19.05
CA VAL A 633 24.64 1.44 20.20
C VAL A 633 25.02 2.77 20.90
N GLY A 634 24.00 3.56 21.25
CA GLY A 634 24.15 4.82 21.99
C GLY A 634 24.54 6.03 21.12
N LEU A 635 24.36 5.92 19.81
CA LEU A 635 24.66 6.97 18.83
C LEU A 635 23.41 7.39 18.05
N PHE A 636 23.50 8.56 17.42
CA PHE A 636 22.57 8.97 16.37
C PHE A 636 23.00 8.38 15.01
N THR A 637 22.30 7.34 14.55
CA THR A 637 22.56 6.68 13.26
C THR A 637 21.52 7.04 12.22
N CYS A 638 21.96 7.53 11.06
CA CYS A 638 21.11 7.81 9.91
C CYS A 638 21.26 6.71 8.84
N VAL A 639 20.15 6.12 8.40
CA VAL A 639 20.08 5.19 7.27
C VAL A 639 19.59 5.96 6.06
N THR A 640 20.42 6.04 5.02
CA THR A 640 20.18 6.89 3.84
C THR A 640 20.36 6.11 2.54
N GLY A 641 20.24 6.80 1.41
CA GLY A 641 20.32 6.26 0.06
C GLY A 641 19.07 6.50 -0.77
N VAL A 642 19.13 6.16 -2.06
CA VAL A 642 18.06 6.49 -3.03
C VAL A 642 16.71 5.81 -2.74
N SER A 643 15.61 6.34 -3.27
CA SER A 643 14.28 5.73 -3.12
C SER A 643 14.28 4.32 -3.75
N GLY A 644 13.69 3.34 -3.05
CA GLY A 644 13.73 1.94 -3.47
C GLY A 644 15.04 1.19 -3.18
N SER A 645 16.05 1.79 -2.52
CA SER A 645 17.33 1.10 -2.23
C SER A 645 17.25 -0.02 -1.20
N GLY A 646 16.16 -0.07 -0.41
CA GLY A 646 15.93 -1.10 0.62
C GLY A 646 15.92 -0.57 2.06
N LYS A 647 15.98 0.76 2.29
CA LYS A 647 15.98 1.39 3.63
C LYS A 647 14.88 0.85 4.56
N SER A 648 13.61 0.98 4.16
CA SER A 648 12.47 0.51 4.96
C SER A 648 12.42 -1.02 5.08
N SER A 649 13.00 -1.77 4.12
CA SER A 649 13.13 -3.22 4.23
C SER A 649 14.15 -3.61 5.30
N LEU A 650 15.25 -2.88 5.41
CA LEU A 650 16.27 -3.12 6.43
C LEU A 650 15.80 -2.68 7.82
N VAL A 651 15.31 -1.44 7.94
CA VAL A 651 15.00 -0.83 9.24
C VAL A 651 13.62 -1.26 9.73
N ASN A 652 12.56 -1.07 8.95
CA ASN A 652 11.20 -1.34 9.44
C ASN A 652 10.84 -2.83 9.35
N GLN A 653 11.13 -3.49 8.22
CA GLN A 653 10.72 -4.89 8.02
C GLN A 653 11.61 -5.91 8.76
N ILE A 654 12.91 -5.63 8.90
CA ILE A 654 13.85 -6.54 9.59
C ILE A 654 14.15 -6.04 11.00
N LEU A 655 14.86 -4.91 11.15
CA LEU A 655 15.36 -4.46 12.45
C LEU A 655 14.22 -4.23 13.46
N HIS A 656 13.26 -3.35 13.14
CA HIS A 656 12.16 -3.04 14.04
C HIS A 656 11.36 -4.29 14.40
N LYS A 657 10.84 -5.03 13.41
CA LYS A 657 9.99 -6.20 13.66
C LYS A 657 10.72 -7.29 14.45
N ALA A 658 11.98 -7.57 14.16
CA ALA A 658 12.75 -8.58 14.88
C ALA A 658 13.02 -8.15 16.33
N LEU A 659 13.39 -6.88 16.55
CA LEU A 659 13.54 -6.32 17.89
C LEU A 659 12.21 -6.28 18.65
N ALA A 660 11.11 -5.92 17.99
CA ALA A 660 9.79 -5.86 18.62
C ALA A 660 9.32 -7.26 19.03
N GLN A 661 9.61 -8.28 18.22
CA GLN A 661 9.31 -9.67 18.56
C GLN A 661 10.14 -10.16 19.75
N LYS A 662 11.44 -9.85 19.79
CA LYS A 662 12.36 -10.34 20.84
C LYS A 662 12.32 -9.54 22.15
N LEU A 663 12.17 -8.22 22.08
CA LEU A 663 12.22 -7.32 23.25
C LEU A 663 10.83 -6.93 23.76
N ASN A 664 9.87 -6.68 22.85
CA ASN A 664 8.54 -6.18 23.22
C ASN A 664 7.45 -7.27 23.19
N GLY A 665 7.78 -8.51 22.78
CA GLY A 665 6.82 -9.61 22.66
C GLY A 665 5.81 -9.44 21.51
N SER A 666 6.16 -8.66 20.47
CA SER A 666 5.30 -8.45 19.30
C SER A 666 5.09 -9.75 18.53
N LYS A 667 3.87 -9.95 18.03
CA LYS A 667 3.51 -11.09 17.16
C LYS A 667 3.77 -10.82 15.69
N VAL A 668 4.39 -9.70 15.32
CA VAL A 668 4.61 -9.37 13.91
C VAL A 668 5.80 -10.14 13.37
N LYS A 669 5.60 -10.92 12.30
CA LYS A 669 6.67 -11.66 11.63
C LYS A 669 7.68 -10.69 10.98
N PRO A 670 8.97 -10.78 11.31
CA PRO A 670 10.01 -9.99 10.64
C PRO A 670 10.24 -10.50 9.21
N GLY A 671 10.83 -9.63 8.38
CA GLY A 671 11.30 -9.99 7.05
C GLY A 671 12.38 -11.07 7.06
N LYS A 672 12.84 -11.49 5.89
CA LYS A 672 13.86 -12.55 5.73
C LYS A 672 15.24 -12.03 6.15
N PHE A 673 15.81 -12.60 7.19
CA PHE A 673 17.21 -12.42 7.62
C PHE A 673 17.76 -13.72 8.22
N LYS A 674 19.08 -13.80 8.47
CA LYS A 674 19.70 -14.99 9.09
C LYS A 674 19.74 -14.90 10.62
N ASP A 675 20.26 -13.81 11.16
CA ASP A 675 20.46 -13.62 12.60
C ASP A 675 20.60 -12.13 12.96
N ILE A 676 20.28 -11.75 14.21
CA ILE A 676 20.55 -10.42 14.77
C ILE A 676 21.27 -10.59 16.12
N LYS A 677 22.45 -9.98 16.24
CA LYS A 677 23.29 -9.98 17.46
C LYS A 677 23.30 -8.63 18.16
N GLY A 678 23.69 -8.60 19.43
CA GLY A 678 23.78 -7.37 20.23
C GLY A 678 22.44 -6.94 20.85
N LEU A 679 21.53 -7.90 21.06
CA LEU A 679 20.22 -7.66 21.69
C LEU A 679 20.36 -7.38 23.19
N GLU A 680 21.40 -7.90 23.83
CA GLU A 680 21.73 -7.74 25.24
C GLU A 680 22.00 -6.28 25.68
N TYR A 681 22.26 -5.39 24.71
CA TYR A 681 22.47 -3.96 24.96
C TYR A 681 21.17 -3.17 25.06
N LEU A 682 20.02 -3.78 24.76
CA LEU A 682 18.72 -3.12 24.63
C LEU A 682 17.65 -3.77 25.52
N ASP A 683 16.84 -2.95 26.16
CA ASP A 683 15.69 -3.40 26.96
C ASP A 683 14.39 -3.38 26.14
N LYS A 684 14.26 -2.43 25.22
CA LYS A 684 13.05 -2.20 24.41
C LYS A 684 13.37 -1.50 23.10
N VAL A 685 12.54 -1.75 22.09
CA VAL A 685 12.50 -0.98 20.84
C VAL A 685 11.25 -0.11 20.79
N ILE A 686 11.38 1.12 20.31
CA ILE A 686 10.25 2.01 20.06
C ILE A 686 10.31 2.49 18.61
N ASP A 687 9.28 2.16 17.85
CA ASP A 687 9.06 2.66 16.51
C ASP A 687 8.14 3.89 16.56
N ILE A 688 8.62 4.99 15.98
CA ILE A 688 7.93 6.26 15.90
C ILE A 688 7.64 6.52 14.42
N ASP A 689 6.58 5.88 13.94
CA ASP A 689 6.13 5.98 12.56
C ASP A 689 5.10 7.11 12.36
N GLN A 690 4.85 7.45 11.09
CA GLN A 690 3.89 8.48 10.68
C GLN A 690 2.43 7.99 10.67
N SER A 691 2.16 6.77 11.13
CA SER A 691 0.77 6.28 11.19
C SER A 691 -0.08 7.15 12.12
N PRO A 692 -1.38 7.35 11.83
CA PRO A 692 -2.25 8.12 12.70
C PRO A 692 -2.24 7.57 14.13
N ILE A 693 -2.18 8.44 15.14
CA ILE A 693 -2.25 8.05 16.57
C ILE A 693 -3.57 7.34 16.92
N GLY A 694 -4.60 7.56 16.11
CA GLY A 694 -5.86 6.83 16.13
C GLY A 694 -6.63 7.07 14.84
N ARG A 695 -7.66 6.26 14.62
CA ARG A 695 -8.53 6.35 13.42
C ARG A 695 -9.90 6.97 13.71
N THR A 696 -10.10 7.42 14.94
CA THR A 696 -11.39 7.95 15.40
C THR A 696 -11.18 9.30 16.09
N PRO A 697 -12.21 10.17 16.09
CA PRO A 697 -12.13 11.48 16.77
C PRO A 697 -11.92 11.42 18.30
N ARG A 698 -12.03 10.21 18.86
CA ARG A 698 -11.77 9.91 20.28
C ARG A 698 -10.28 9.94 20.62
N SER A 699 -9.43 9.61 19.67
CA SER A 699 -7.99 9.69 19.85
C SER A 699 -7.56 11.12 19.56
N ASN A 700 -6.82 11.71 20.49
CA ASN A 700 -6.28 13.06 20.41
C ASN A 700 -4.96 13.16 21.21
N PRO A 701 -4.20 14.26 21.11
CA PRO A 701 -2.96 14.44 21.85
C PRO A 701 -3.13 14.23 23.36
N ALA A 702 -4.25 14.69 23.93
CA ALA A 702 -4.53 14.54 25.35
C ALA A 702 -4.66 13.07 25.80
N THR A 703 -5.39 12.27 25.03
CA THR A 703 -5.60 10.84 25.32
C THR A 703 -4.34 10.03 25.08
N TYR A 704 -3.59 10.35 24.02
CA TYR A 704 -2.43 9.56 23.60
C TYR A 704 -1.26 9.73 24.57
N THR A 705 -0.99 10.98 24.98
CA THR A 705 0.05 11.28 25.99
C THR A 705 -0.37 10.88 27.41
N GLY A 706 -1.65 10.54 27.63
CA GLY A 706 -2.24 10.26 28.93
C GLY A 706 -2.45 11.49 29.82
N VAL A 707 -2.20 12.70 29.33
CA VAL A 707 -2.40 13.94 30.11
C VAL A 707 -3.88 14.17 30.44
N PHE A 708 -4.79 13.67 29.60
CA PHE A 708 -6.23 13.81 29.81
C PHE A 708 -6.72 13.17 31.12
N ASP A 709 -6.12 12.06 31.54
CA ASP A 709 -6.47 11.40 32.80
C ASP A 709 -6.23 12.33 34.00
N HIS A 710 -5.08 13.00 34.02
CA HIS A 710 -4.74 13.96 35.06
C HIS A 710 -5.61 15.22 35.01
N ILE A 711 -5.96 15.69 33.81
CA ILE A 711 -6.92 16.81 33.65
C ILE A 711 -8.28 16.43 34.26
N ARG A 712 -8.79 15.22 33.98
CA ARG A 712 -10.07 14.75 34.52
C ARG A 712 -10.05 14.63 36.05
N ASP A 713 -8.94 14.21 36.64
CA ASP A 713 -8.78 14.19 38.09
C ASP A 713 -8.90 15.59 38.70
N VAL A 714 -8.28 16.60 38.07
CA VAL A 714 -8.38 18.00 38.51
C VAL A 714 -9.83 18.50 38.46
N PHE A 715 -10.57 18.21 37.38
CA PHE A 715 -11.97 18.60 37.26
C PHE A 715 -12.85 17.91 38.31
N ALA A 716 -12.63 16.62 38.59
CA ALA A 716 -13.35 15.90 39.64
C ALA A 716 -13.07 16.44 41.06
N MET A 717 -11.92 17.06 41.27
CA MET A 717 -11.55 17.65 42.56
C MET A 717 -12.14 19.05 42.81
N THR A 718 -12.74 19.69 41.80
CA THR A 718 -13.38 21.01 41.94
C THR A 718 -14.59 20.99 42.89
N ASN A 719 -14.88 22.12 43.53
CA ASN A 719 -16.02 22.23 44.45
C ASN A 719 -17.35 21.93 43.75
N GLU A 720 -17.55 22.46 42.54
CA GLU A 720 -18.76 22.23 41.74
C GLU A 720 -18.94 20.75 41.38
N ALA A 721 -17.86 20.06 41.01
CA ALA A 721 -17.91 18.62 40.73
C ALA A 721 -18.24 17.81 41.98
N LYS A 722 -17.59 18.10 43.12
CA LYS A 722 -17.83 17.41 44.39
C LYS A 722 -19.27 17.57 44.88
N MET A 723 -19.82 18.78 44.81
CA MET A 723 -21.23 19.05 45.19
C MET A 723 -22.23 18.26 44.34
N ARG A 724 -21.89 18.00 43.08
CA ARG A 724 -22.74 17.26 42.12
C ARG A 724 -22.46 15.75 42.10
N GLY A 725 -21.52 15.26 42.91
CA GLY A 725 -21.09 13.86 42.90
C GLY A 725 -20.37 13.43 41.62
N TYR A 726 -19.83 14.36 40.84
CA TYR A 726 -19.16 14.05 39.58
C TYR A 726 -17.77 13.49 39.82
N GLN A 727 -17.54 12.29 39.30
CA GLN A 727 -16.24 11.60 39.31
C GLN A 727 -15.50 11.83 37.99
N LYS A 728 -14.23 11.41 37.92
CA LYS A 728 -13.40 11.49 36.69
C LYS A 728 -14.06 10.86 35.44
N GLY A 729 -14.97 9.90 35.64
CA GLY A 729 -15.74 9.26 34.58
C GLY A 729 -16.72 10.21 33.88
N ARG A 730 -17.34 11.16 34.61
CA ARG A 730 -18.26 12.16 34.04
C ARG A 730 -17.54 13.05 33.03
N PHE A 731 -16.28 13.37 33.31
CA PHE A 731 -15.40 14.18 32.47
C PHE A 731 -14.73 13.39 31.34
N SER A 732 -15.15 12.15 31.10
CA SER A 732 -14.69 11.36 29.96
C SER A 732 -15.67 11.46 28.80
N PHE A 733 -15.23 11.93 27.64
CA PHE A 733 -16.04 11.81 26.43
C PHE A 733 -16.20 10.36 25.95
N ASN A 734 -15.38 9.41 26.46
CA ASN A 734 -15.48 8.00 26.09
C ASN A 734 -16.56 7.22 26.86
N VAL A 735 -16.99 7.72 28.03
CA VAL A 735 -17.87 6.99 28.96
C VAL A 735 -19.26 7.62 28.98
N LYS A 736 -20.30 6.78 29.05
CA LYS A 736 -21.68 7.26 29.25
C LYS A 736 -21.79 7.97 30.60
N GLY A 737 -22.51 9.09 30.62
CA GLY A 737 -22.73 9.87 31.84
C GLY A 737 -22.58 11.37 31.61
N GLY A 738 -21.45 11.84 31.06
CA GLY A 738 -21.23 13.28 30.82
C GLY A 738 -21.02 13.70 29.37
N ARG A 739 -20.73 12.75 28.48
CA ARG A 739 -20.60 13.00 27.05
C ARG A 739 -21.93 13.42 26.41
N CYS A 740 -21.87 14.02 25.23
CA CYS A 740 -23.05 14.22 24.39
C CYS A 740 -23.48 12.87 23.80
N GLU A 741 -24.75 12.50 23.96
CA GLU A 741 -25.27 11.22 23.46
C GLU A 741 -25.49 11.21 21.93
N ALA A 742 -25.75 12.36 21.32
CA ALA A 742 -25.97 12.46 19.87
C ALA A 742 -24.74 12.07 19.05
N CYS A 743 -23.56 12.55 19.45
CA CYS A 743 -22.28 12.18 18.84
C CYS A 743 -21.51 11.12 19.64
N SER A 744 -22.11 10.58 20.71
CA SER A 744 -21.45 9.65 21.64
C SER A 744 -20.08 10.13 22.16
N GLY A 745 -19.87 11.44 22.26
CA GLY A 745 -18.63 12.08 22.72
C GLY A 745 -17.60 12.41 21.64
N ASP A 746 -17.85 12.09 20.37
CA ASP A 746 -16.91 12.37 19.27
C ASP A 746 -16.85 13.87 18.94
N GLY A 747 -17.94 14.61 19.17
CA GLY A 747 -18.06 16.05 18.92
C GLY A 747 -18.37 16.39 17.45
N ILE A 748 -17.96 15.52 16.53
CA ILE A 748 -18.20 15.58 15.09
C ILE A 748 -18.94 14.33 14.63
N LEU A 749 -19.66 14.44 13.51
CA LEU A 749 -20.37 13.36 12.85
C LEU A 749 -19.75 13.12 11.47
N LYS A 750 -19.55 11.86 11.11
CA LYS A 750 -19.05 11.49 9.79
C LYS A 750 -20.20 11.44 8.79
N VAL A 751 -20.11 12.22 7.73
CA VAL A 751 -21.04 12.21 6.59
C VAL A 751 -20.38 11.45 5.45
N GLU A 752 -21.04 10.37 5.01
CA GLU A 752 -20.54 9.55 3.90
C GLU A 752 -20.80 10.24 2.56
N MET A 753 -19.75 10.31 1.74
CA MET A 753 -19.78 10.96 0.44
C MET A 753 -19.61 9.91 -0.67
N HIS A 754 -20.44 9.96 -1.72
CA HIS A 754 -20.40 8.94 -2.77
C HIS A 754 -19.19 9.05 -3.71
N PHE A 755 -18.80 10.28 -4.06
CA PHE A 755 -17.73 10.56 -5.03
C PHE A 755 -16.57 11.39 -4.46
N LEU A 756 -16.82 12.05 -3.32
CA LEU A 756 -15.81 12.84 -2.61
C LEU A 756 -15.35 12.06 -1.37
N PRO A 757 -14.20 12.42 -0.77
CA PRO A 757 -13.83 11.89 0.53
C PRO A 757 -14.89 12.21 1.59
N ASP A 758 -15.13 11.29 2.52
CA ASP A 758 -16.02 11.51 3.65
C ASP A 758 -15.61 12.74 4.45
N VAL A 759 -16.59 13.52 4.91
CA VAL A 759 -16.35 14.77 5.64
C VAL A 759 -16.91 14.68 7.06
N TYR A 760 -16.24 15.34 8.00
CA TYR A 760 -16.69 15.45 9.38
C TYR A 760 -17.39 16.79 9.60
N VAL A 761 -18.63 16.75 10.09
CA VAL A 761 -19.43 17.93 10.38
C VAL A 761 -19.58 18.08 11.90
N PRO A 762 -19.47 19.28 12.49
CA PRO A 762 -19.74 19.49 13.91
C PRO A 762 -21.11 18.96 14.33
N CYS A 763 -21.19 18.25 15.45
CA CYS A 763 -22.46 17.75 15.96
C CYS A 763 -23.41 18.92 16.29
N GLU A 764 -24.60 18.92 15.71
CA GLU A 764 -25.60 19.99 15.87
C GLU A 764 -26.04 20.19 17.35
N VAL A 765 -26.05 19.11 18.15
CA VAL A 765 -26.53 19.13 19.54
C VAL A 765 -25.51 19.76 20.49
N CYS A 766 -24.26 19.30 20.46
CA CYS A 766 -23.21 19.82 21.34
C CYS A 766 -22.36 20.91 20.71
N LYS A 767 -22.52 21.19 19.40
CA LYS A 767 -21.72 22.13 18.62
C LYS A 767 -20.22 21.88 18.77
N GLY A 768 -19.79 20.63 18.57
CA GLY A 768 -18.37 20.25 18.72
C GLY A 768 -17.88 20.02 20.16
N LYS A 769 -18.62 20.45 21.20
CA LYS A 769 -18.13 20.44 22.59
C LYS A 769 -17.95 19.07 23.25
N ARG A 770 -18.34 17.96 22.61
CA ARG A 770 -18.25 16.56 23.08
C ARG A 770 -19.06 16.21 24.35
N TYR A 771 -19.51 17.19 25.14
CA TYR A 771 -20.20 16.99 26.42
C TYR A 771 -21.63 17.53 26.42
N ASN A 772 -22.45 17.01 27.34
CA ASN A 772 -23.76 17.58 27.62
C ASN A 772 -23.65 18.89 28.43
N ARG A 773 -24.75 19.66 28.46
CA ARG A 773 -24.78 20.99 29.07
C ARG A 773 -24.47 20.94 30.57
N GLU A 774 -24.93 19.91 31.27
CA GLU A 774 -24.77 19.74 32.72
C GLU A 774 -23.30 19.52 33.10
N THR A 775 -22.55 18.78 32.29
CA THR A 775 -21.11 18.53 32.52
C THR A 775 -20.29 19.80 32.30
N LEU A 776 -20.68 20.62 31.32
CA LEU A 776 -20.01 21.90 31.01
C LEU A 776 -20.32 23.02 32.02
N GLN A 777 -21.17 22.78 33.02
CA GLN A 777 -21.35 23.74 34.12
C GLN A 777 -20.17 23.76 35.08
N VAL A 778 -19.39 22.67 35.15
CA VAL A 778 -18.21 22.59 36.01
C VAL A 778 -17.04 23.31 35.37
N LYS A 779 -16.43 24.24 36.13
CA LYS A 779 -15.29 25.04 35.69
C LYS A 779 -14.06 24.84 36.58
N TYR A 780 -12.90 24.83 35.94
CA TYR A 780 -11.60 24.94 36.58
C TYR A 780 -10.91 26.22 36.10
N LYS A 781 -10.53 27.10 37.03
CA LYS A 781 -10.01 28.46 36.72
C LYS A 781 -10.86 29.21 35.68
N GLY A 782 -12.19 29.11 35.80
CA GLY A 782 -13.14 29.78 34.90
C GLY A 782 -13.36 29.12 33.53
N LYS A 783 -12.69 28.00 33.23
CA LYS A 783 -12.79 27.27 31.96
C LYS A 783 -13.45 25.90 32.15
N THR A 784 -14.32 25.51 31.22
CA THR A 784 -14.93 24.17 31.20
C THR A 784 -13.93 23.14 30.66
N ILE A 785 -14.25 21.85 30.80
CA ILE A 785 -13.38 20.81 30.23
C ILE A 785 -13.29 20.88 28.70
N SER A 786 -14.36 21.31 28.03
CA SER A 786 -14.32 21.54 26.58
C SER A 786 -13.38 22.69 26.24
N ASP A 787 -13.42 23.78 27.00
CA ASP A 787 -12.54 24.92 26.75
C ASP A 787 -11.07 24.55 26.99
N VAL A 788 -10.78 23.71 27.98
CA VAL A 788 -9.42 23.19 28.23
C VAL A 788 -8.94 22.28 27.10
N LEU A 789 -9.83 21.46 26.53
CA LEU A 789 -9.49 20.62 25.38
C LEU A 789 -9.32 21.44 24.09
N ASP A 790 -9.94 22.63 24.01
CA ASP A 790 -9.83 23.53 22.86
C ASP A 790 -8.62 24.46 22.94
N MET A 791 -7.96 24.57 24.10
CA MET A 791 -6.68 25.28 24.26
C MET A 791 -5.59 24.65 23.41
N THR A 792 -4.70 25.51 22.91
CA THR A 792 -3.43 25.07 22.32
C THR A 792 -2.54 24.43 23.39
N VAL A 793 -1.58 23.60 22.96
CA VAL A 793 -0.57 23.03 23.87
C VAL A 793 0.21 24.15 24.57
N GLU A 794 0.59 25.21 23.86
CA GLU A 794 1.29 26.37 24.42
C GLU A 794 0.49 27.05 25.55
N GLU A 795 -0.79 27.34 25.32
CA GLU A 795 -1.68 27.88 26.36
C GLU A 795 -1.83 26.91 27.54
N GLY A 796 -1.90 25.61 27.24
CA GLY A 796 -2.00 24.55 28.23
C GLY A 796 -0.80 24.48 29.17
N VAL A 797 0.43 24.64 28.65
CA VAL A 797 1.66 24.67 29.46
C VAL A 797 1.57 25.76 30.53
N GLU A 798 1.22 26.99 30.14
CA GLU A 798 1.12 28.10 31.09
C GLU A 798 -0.09 27.94 32.02
N PHE A 799 -1.24 27.47 31.52
CA PHE A 799 -2.45 27.28 32.32
C PHE A 799 -2.26 26.23 33.43
N PHE A 800 -1.50 25.16 33.15
CA PHE A 800 -1.22 24.04 34.06
C PHE A 800 0.17 24.07 34.73
N LYS A 801 0.89 25.20 34.65
CA LYS A 801 2.21 25.39 35.27
C LYS A 801 2.31 24.96 36.73
N ASN A 802 1.23 25.14 37.50
CA ASN A 802 1.17 24.76 38.92
C ASN A 802 0.89 23.26 39.17
N ILE A 803 0.70 22.45 38.12
CA ILE A 803 0.45 21.01 38.20
C ILE A 803 1.54 20.28 37.40
N PRO A 804 2.69 19.93 38.03
CA PRO A 804 3.86 19.41 37.32
C PRO A 804 3.60 18.14 36.50
N LYS A 805 2.66 17.29 36.92
CA LYS A 805 2.29 16.08 36.16
C LYS A 805 1.64 16.39 34.82
N ILE A 806 0.92 17.51 34.71
CA ILE A 806 0.28 17.96 33.48
C ILE A 806 1.27 18.81 32.69
N SER A 807 1.90 19.82 33.32
CA SER A 807 2.81 20.75 32.62
C SER A 807 3.97 20.01 31.93
N ARG A 808 4.63 19.05 32.58
CA ARG A 808 5.73 18.27 31.95
C ARG A 808 5.32 17.54 30.67
N LYS A 809 4.09 16.99 30.62
CA LYS A 809 3.59 16.29 29.43
C LYS A 809 3.26 17.27 28.30
N LEU A 810 2.72 18.44 28.64
CA LEU A 810 2.45 19.50 27.65
C LEU A 810 3.75 20.16 27.17
N GLU A 811 4.74 20.33 28.04
CA GLU A 811 6.09 20.81 27.69
C GLU A 811 6.74 19.90 26.66
N THR A 812 6.68 18.57 26.83
CA THR A 812 7.23 17.66 25.81
C THR A 812 6.55 17.78 24.45
N LEU A 813 5.24 18.10 24.40
CA LEU A 813 4.55 18.39 23.13
C LEU A 813 5.00 19.72 22.54
N TYR A 814 5.23 20.73 23.39
CA TYR A 814 5.74 22.03 22.97
C TYR A 814 7.16 21.92 22.40
N ASP A 815 8.06 21.18 23.08
CA ASP A 815 9.47 21.03 22.72
C ASP A 815 9.66 20.32 21.36
N VAL A 816 8.79 19.37 21.02
CA VAL A 816 8.77 18.74 19.69
C VAL A 816 8.13 19.63 18.60
N GLY A 817 7.76 20.86 18.93
CA GLY A 817 7.22 21.85 17.99
C GLY A 817 5.70 21.79 17.79
N LEU A 818 4.96 21.09 18.65
CA LEU A 818 3.49 20.99 18.57
C LEU A 818 2.76 22.00 19.48
N GLY A 819 3.39 23.13 19.81
CA GLY A 819 2.77 24.16 20.66
C GLY A 819 1.42 24.67 20.12
N TYR A 820 1.25 24.65 18.79
CA TYR A 820 0.09 25.21 18.09
C TYR A 820 -1.14 24.31 18.03
N ILE A 821 -0.98 22.98 18.18
CA ILE A 821 -2.14 22.06 18.09
C ILE A 821 -3.00 22.20 19.33
N LYS A 822 -4.30 21.90 19.19
CA LYS A 822 -5.20 21.87 20.35
C LYS A 822 -4.97 20.59 21.16
N ILE A 823 -5.06 20.69 22.48
CA ILE A 823 -4.91 19.54 23.40
C ILE A 823 -5.85 18.39 23.02
N GLY A 824 -7.10 18.72 22.67
CA GLY A 824 -8.15 17.79 22.28
C GLY A 824 -8.37 17.62 20.77
N GLN A 825 -7.46 18.11 19.92
CA GLN A 825 -7.58 18.05 18.45
C GLN A 825 -7.78 16.62 17.96
N SER A 826 -8.67 16.41 17.00
CA SER A 826 -8.96 15.06 16.51
C SER A 826 -7.72 14.43 15.86
N SER A 827 -7.43 13.17 16.16
CA SER A 827 -6.36 12.43 15.47
C SER A 827 -6.55 12.33 13.95
N THR A 828 -7.80 12.45 13.46
CA THR A 828 -8.11 12.43 12.03
C THR A 828 -7.74 13.73 11.32
N GLU A 829 -7.50 14.81 12.07
CA GLU A 829 -7.11 16.12 11.57
C GLU A 829 -5.58 16.31 11.63
N LEU A 830 -4.87 15.45 12.35
CA LEU A 830 -3.41 15.53 12.46
C LEU A 830 -2.73 15.03 11.18
N SER A 831 -1.67 15.72 10.77
CA SER A 831 -0.78 15.23 9.72
C SER A 831 0.03 14.01 10.20
N GLY A 832 0.62 13.25 9.26
CA GLY A 832 1.49 12.12 9.60
C GLY A 832 2.68 12.54 10.47
N GLY A 833 3.32 13.67 10.14
CA GLY A 833 4.42 14.24 10.93
C GLY A 833 3.98 14.81 12.29
N GLU A 834 2.76 15.35 12.40
CA GLU A 834 2.20 15.73 13.71
C GLU A 834 1.93 14.51 14.59
N ALA A 835 1.32 13.47 14.02
CA ALA A 835 1.08 12.20 14.72
C ALA A 835 2.38 11.57 15.20
N GLN A 836 3.42 11.56 14.36
CA GLN A 836 4.77 11.08 14.71
C GLN A 836 5.37 11.87 15.87
N ARG A 837 5.28 13.21 15.85
CA ARG A 837 5.78 14.08 16.92
C ARG A 837 5.02 13.90 18.23
N VAL A 838 3.70 13.63 18.20
CA VAL A 838 2.93 13.28 19.42
C VAL A 838 3.47 11.98 20.05
N LYS A 839 3.81 10.98 19.24
CA LYS A 839 4.44 9.73 19.71
C LYS A 839 5.81 9.99 20.33
N LEU A 840 6.63 10.81 19.66
CA LEU A 840 7.95 11.22 20.16
C LEU A 840 7.86 11.95 21.51
N ALA A 841 6.96 12.93 21.64
CA ALA A 841 6.72 13.64 22.90
C ALA A 841 6.27 12.68 24.02
N THR A 842 5.46 11.68 23.68
CA THR A 842 5.00 10.67 24.64
C THR A 842 6.17 9.89 25.22
N GLU A 843 7.16 9.52 24.40
CA GLU A 843 8.36 8.82 24.85
C GLU A 843 9.33 9.72 25.63
N LEU A 844 9.50 10.98 25.22
CA LEU A 844 10.27 11.97 25.99
C LEU A 844 9.70 12.20 27.39
N SER A 845 8.38 12.10 27.55
CA SER A 845 7.73 12.26 28.85
C SER A 845 8.01 11.10 29.83
N LYS A 846 8.58 9.99 29.35
CA LYS A 846 8.91 8.80 30.16
C LYS A 846 10.36 8.89 30.67
N ARG A 847 10.64 8.19 31.77
CA ARG A 847 12.01 8.05 32.26
C ARG A 847 12.81 7.15 31.33
N SER A 848 13.97 7.62 30.87
CA SER A 848 14.87 6.83 30.04
C SER A 848 15.61 5.77 30.88
N THR A 849 15.81 4.59 30.29
CA THR A 849 16.65 3.51 30.86
C THR A 849 18.08 3.55 30.33
N GLY A 850 18.37 4.38 29.33
CA GLY A 850 19.65 4.41 28.61
C GLY A 850 19.93 3.17 27.75
N LYS A 851 18.96 2.26 27.61
CA LYS A 851 19.05 1.03 26.81
C LYS A 851 17.86 0.87 25.88
N THR A 852 17.30 1.97 25.40
CA THR A 852 16.21 1.96 24.44
C THR A 852 16.77 2.25 23.05
N ILE A 853 16.24 1.58 22.02
CA ILE A 853 16.44 1.98 20.64
C ILE A 853 15.17 2.62 20.08
N TYR A 854 15.31 3.83 19.56
CA TYR A 854 14.27 4.58 18.88
C TYR A 854 14.48 4.48 17.38
N ILE A 855 13.44 4.10 16.65
CA ILE A 855 13.43 4.03 15.19
C ILE A 855 12.45 5.09 14.69
N LEU A 856 12.90 5.97 13.80
CA LEU A 856 12.08 7.00 13.19
C LEU A 856 12.18 6.92 11.67
N ASP A 857 11.04 6.94 11.01
CA ASP A 857 10.93 6.93 9.55
C ASP A 857 10.62 8.36 9.05
N GLU A 858 11.56 8.96 8.32
CA GLU A 858 11.48 10.31 7.73
C GLU A 858 10.87 11.37 8.68
N PRO A 859 11.47 11.62 9.85
CA PRO A 859 10.91 12.56 10.83
C PRO A 859 10.95 14.02 10.39
N THR A 860 11.60 14.36 9.26
CA THR A 860 11.56 15.72 8.67
C THR A 860 10.34 15.99 7.80
N THR A 861 9.51 15.00 7.49
CA THR A 861 8.28 15.21 6.71
C THR A 861 7.39 16.30 7.34
N GLY A 862 6.92 17.27 6.55
CA GLY A 862 6.06 18.34 7.04
C GLY A 862 6.76 19.43 7.85
N LEU A 863 8.10 19.43 7.90
CA LEU A 863 8.88 20.35 8.74
C LEU A 863 9.64 21.38 7.91
N HIS A 864 9.47 22.63 8.32
CA HIS A 864 10.35 23.71 7.91
C HIS A 864 11.76 23.52 8.53
N VAL A 865 12.82 24.03 7.90
CA VAL A 865 14.21 23.92 8.39
C VAL A 865 14.37 24.36 9.85
N ALA A 866 13.65 25.41 10.25
CA ALA A 866 13.62 25.87 11.64
C ALA A 866 13.04 24.85 12.64
N ASP A 867 12.07 24.03 12.20
CA ASP A 867 11.47 22.96 12.99
C ASP A 867 12.37 21.72 12.97
N ILE A 868 13.05 21.42 11.86
CA ILE A 868 14.11 20.40 11.78
C ILE A 868 15.20 20.71 12.80
N HIS A 869 15.60 21.97 12.93
CA HIS A 869 16.58 22.39 13.93
C HIS A 869 16.12 22.08 15.37
N LYS A 870 14.82 22.22 15.69
CA LYS A 870 14.27 21.82 17.01
C LYS A 870 14.25 20.30 17.16
N LEU A 871 13.83 19.58 16.12
CA LEU A 871 13.79 18.13 16.11
C LEU A 871 15.17 17.51 16.37
N ILE A 872 16.22 18.01 15.71
CA ILE A 872 17.60 17.51 15.91
C ILE A 872 18.02 17.65 17.38
N LYS A 873 17.65 18.76 18.05
CA LYS A 873 17.93 18.93 19.48
C LYS A 873 17.24 17.86 20.32
N VAL A 874 15.99 17.55 20.01
CA VAL A 874 15.24 16.47 20.68
C VAL A 874 15.86 15.10 20.45
N LEU A 875 16.28 14.79 19.21
CA LEU A 875 16.94 13.51 18.91
C LEU A 875 18.26 13.38 19.67
N ASN A 876 19.04 14.46 19.73
CA ASN A 876 20.28 14.50 20.50
C ASN A 876 20.04 14.31 22.01
N GLN A 877 18.97 14.89 22.57
CA GLN A 877 18.60 14.65 23.98
C GLN A 877 18.31 13.17 24.27
N LEU A 878 17.67 12.45 23.33
CA LEU A 878 17.47 11.00 23.48
C LEU A 878 18.81 10.24 23.51
N VAL A 879 19.75 10.62 22.65
CA VAL A 879 21.09 10.01 22.58
C VAL A 879 21.93 10.36 23.81
N GLU A 880 21.84 11.59 24.32
CA GLU A 880 22.48 12.02 25.57
C GLU A 880 21.96 11.24 26.79
N GLY A 881 20.69 10.81 26.76
CA GLY A 881 20.13 9.89 27.74
C GLY A 881 20.69 8.45 27.66
N GLY A 882 21.66 8.18 26.77
CA GLY A 882 22.28 6.87 26.56
C GLY A 882 21.57 6.00 25.52
N ASN A 883 20.47 6.47 24.93
CA ASN A 883 19.66 5.67 24.00
C ASN A 883 20.27 5.64 22.61
N THR A 884 19.85 4.65 21.82
CA THR A 884 20.21 4.56 20.39
C THR A 884 19.09 5.18 19.57
N VAL A 885 19.43 6.04 18.60
CA VAL A 885 18.44 6.64 17.69
C VAL A 885 18.82 6.25 16.27
N VAL A 886 17.92 5.54 15.58
CA VAL A 886 18.06 5.15 14.18
C VAL A 886 17.00 5.88 13.36
N VAL A 887 17.44 6.65 12.38
CA VAL A 887 16.55 7.46 11.55
C VAL A 887 16.71 7.07 10.09
N ILE A 888 15.61 6.85 9.37
CA ILE A 888 15.62 6.81 7.91
C ILE A 888 15.46 8.24 7.41
N GLU A 889 16.42 8.76 6.65
CA GLU A 889 16.34 10.14 6.17
C GLU A 889 17.02 10.38 4.81
N HIS A 890 16.51 11.41 4.17
CA HIS A 890 16.98 12.02 2.93
C HIS A 890 17.44 13.47 3.13
N ASN A 891 16.95 14.14 4.17
CA ASN A 891 17.27 15.53 4.45
C ASN A 891 18.75 15.70 4.88
N LEU A 892 19.48 16.56 4.16
CA LEU A 892 20.91 16.76 4.36
C LEU A 892 21.26 17.37 5.72
N ASP A 893 20.38 18.19 6.33
CA ASP A 893 20.62 18.76 7.65
C ASP A 893 20.57 17.70 8.75
N VAL A 894 19.74 16.68 8.60
CA VAL A 894 19.71 15.54 9.53
C VAL A 894 20.89 14.61 9.29
N ILE A 895 21.19 14.30 8.02
CA ILE A 895 22.31 13.40 7.68
C ILE A 895 23.65 14.00 8.14
N LYS A 896 23.87 15.31 7.93
CA LYS A 896 25.11 15.97 8.33
C LYS A 896 25.26 16.11 9.84
N THR A 897 24.17 16.03 10.62
CA THR A 897 24.21 16.12 12.08
C THR A 897 24.32 14.75 12.77
N ALA A 898 24.05 13.65 12.06
CA ALA A 898 24.19 12.29 12.60
C ALA A 898 25.62 11.92 12.99
N ASP A 899 25.79 11.06 13.98
CA ASP A 899 27.10 10.54 14.39
C ASP A 899 27.62 9.47 13.42
N TYR A 900 26.69 8.66 12.87
CA TYR A 900 26.99 7.54 11.99
C TYR A 900 25.97 7.45 10.85
N VAL A 901 26.41 7.06 9.66
CA VAL A 901 25.60 6.96 8.46
C VAL A 901 25.74 5.58 7.84
N ILE A 902 24.63 5.00 7.39
CA ILE A 902 24.56 3.76 6.61
C ILE A 902 23.89 4.08 5.28
N ASP A 903 24.65 4.07 4.19
CA ASP A 903 24.14 4.37 2.85
C ASP A 903 23.80 3.10 2.06
N LEU A 904 22.55 3.00 1.59
CA LEU A 904 22.02 1.89 0.82
C LEU A 904 21.82 2.25 -0.64
N GLY A 905 22.17 1.34 -1.54
CA GLY A 905 22.07 1.57 -2.98
C GLY A 905 22.81 0.50 -3.78
N PRO A 906 23.52 0.87 -4.87
CA PRO A 906 23.70 2.24 -5.39
C PRO A 906 22.43 2.83 -6.03
N GLU A 907 21.52 1.99 -6.50
CA GLU A 907 20.26 2.38 -7.15
C GLU A 907 19.02 1.88 -6.39
N GLY A 908 17.83 2.14 -6.91
CA GLY A 908 16.57 1.55 -6.43
C GLY A 908 16.27 0.18 -7.06
N GLY A 909 15.35 -0.57 -6.44
CA GLY A 909 14.84 -1.86 -6.96
C GLY A 909 15.93 -2.92 -7.08
N ASP A 910 15.91 -3.68 -8.19
CA ASP A 910 16.84 -4.79 -8.46
C ASP A 910 18.31 -4.35 -8.48
N LYS A 911 18.59 -3.09 -8.84
CA LYS A 911 19.95 -2.54 -8.89
C LYS A 911 20.42 -2.05 -7.51
N GLY A 912 19.53 -1.99 -6.51
CA GLY A 912 19.82 -1.64 -5.13
C GLY A 912 20.08 -2.81 -4.21
N GLY A 913 19.72 -2.63 -2.93
CA GLY A 913 19.75 -3.68 -1.90
C GLY A 913 21.13 -4.02 -1.36
N THR A 914 22.12 -3.14 -1.56
CA THR A 914 23.49 -3.29 -1.05
C THR A 914 23.89 -2.11 -0.18
N VAL A 915 24.83 -2.33 0.73
CA VAL A 915 25.46 -1.26 1.49
C VAL A 915 26.52 -0.63 0.59
N VAL A 916 26.34 0.65 0.24
CA VAL A 916 27.32 1.40 -0.58
C VAL A 916 28.50 1.79 0.28
N THR A 917 28.23 2.37 1.44
CA THR A 917 29.25 2.75 2.43
C THR A 917 28.62 2.93 3.81
N THR A 918 29.45 2.91 4.86
CA THR A 918 29.07 3.24 6.23
C THR A 918 30.20 4.00 6.90
N GLY A 919 29.89 4.92 7.80
CA GLY A 919 30.90 5.68 8.53
C GLY A 919 30.35 6.99 9.08
N THR A 920 31.22 7.92 9.47
CA THR A 920 30.78 9.28 9.76
C THR A 920 30.33 10.00 8.47
N PRO A 921 29.52 11.07 8.57
CA PRO A 921 29.20 11.92 7.42
C PRO A 921 30.41 12.30 6.54
N GLU A 922 31.55 12.62 7.14
CA GLU A 922 32.79 12.97 6.44
C GLU A 922 33.42 11.78 5.70
N GLU A 923 33.30 10.57 6.25
CA GLU A 923 33.77 9.34 5.61
C GLU A 923 32.88 8.96 4.42
N VAL A 924 31.56 9.10 4.57
CA VAL A 924 30.59 8.87 3.49
C VAL A 924 30.77 9.89 2.36
N ALA A 925 31.02 11.16 2.67
CA ALA A 925 31.27 12.22 1.68
C ALA A 925 32.50 11.98 0.79
N LYS A 926 33.46 11.16 1.23
CA LYS A 926 34.65 10.79 0.43
C LYS A 926 34.40 9.67 -0.58
N VAL A 927 33.26 8.99 -0.50
CA VAL A 927 32.97 7.83 -1.36
C VAL A 927 32.23 8.28 -2.63
N GLU A 928 32.93 8.30 -3.76
CA GLU A 928 32.36 8.75 -5.05
C GLU A 928 31.14 7.94 -5.51
N LYS A 929 31.08 6.65 -5.15
CA LYS A 929 29.95 5.77 -5.50
C LYS A 929 28.67 6.06 -4.69
N SER A 930 28.80 6.80 -3.59
CA SER A 930 27.66 7.18 -2.75
C SER A 930 27.01 8.44 -3.30
N TYR A 931 25.78 8.33 -3.79
CA TYR A 931 25.00 9.52 -4.16
C TYR A 931 24.84 10.45 -2.97
N THR A 932 24.55 9.91 -1.78
CA THR A 932 24.46 10.72 -0.57
C THR A 932 25.79 11.41 -0.27
N GLY A 933 26.92 10.72 -0.42
CA GLY A 933 28.25 11.31 -0.25
C GLY A 933 28.52 12.50 -1.18
N GLN A 934 28.09 12.42 -2.45
CA GLN A 934 28.24 13.51 -3.42
C GLN A 934 27.51 14.79 -3.01
N PHE A 935 26.29 14.68 -2.48
CA PHE A 935 25.52 15.84 -2.00
C PHE A 935 26.01 16.32 -0.64
N LEU A 936 26.32 15.39 0.26
CA LEU A 936 26.81 15.68 1.60
C LEU A 936 28.15 16.43 1.58
N LYS A 937 29.02 16.10 0.63
CA LYS A 937 30.28 16.82 0.42
C LYS A 937 30.06 18.32 0.20
N LYS A 938 29.04 18.73 -0.58
CA LYS A 938 28.74 20.15 -0.85
C LYS A 938 28.24 20.92 0.37
N VAL A 939 27.69 20.23 1.36
CA VAL A 939 27.13 20.85 2.58
C VAL A 939 28.14 20.84 3.72
N LEU A 940 29.12 19.94 3.69
CA LEU A 940 30.21 19.85 4.66
C LEU A 940 31.40 20.77 4.32
N GLU A 941 31.63 21.05 3.03
CA GLU A 941 32.58 22.05 2.51
C GLU A 941 31.99 23.46 2.57
#